data_AF-A0A4Y6PXJ3-F1
#
_entry.id   AF-A0A4Y6PXJ3-F1
#
_cell.length_a   1.000
_cell.length_b   1.000
_cell.length_c   1.000
_cell.angle_alpha   90.00
_cell.angle_beta   90.00
_cell.angle_gamma   90.00
#
_symmetry.space_group_name_H-M   'P 1'
#
loop_
_entity.id
_entity.type
_entity.pdbx_description
1 polymer ?
#
loop_
_entity_poly.entity_id
_entity_poly.type
_entity_poly.pdbx_seq_one_letter_code
_entity_poly.pdbx_strand_id
1 'polypeptide(L)'
;MLPKRFWCVFVATVTFGLLGLPGCSDEVEPNGDGECKTGETFNVLSGRCEPAAQPDASVADTSRADVTSTEDVGADADAGPDGQCTPGERQCADLWTLATCNTSGDGFDETNCGQGALCRQGRCEQAQGSCAAGERTCATLSEALVCADDGLGFDSETCESDELCHRGTCQVLTCVPSQTSCQGNDVVRCSDDGSAQTAVQTCGSGEVCEAGACVADTGPCANQKGYLGCEFLAADLDHMDPGDDQQFGISVSNSHTAPVDVTITTGDGSQVTSQTIAVGQLQTFELARRDVDNTGLTRQSYIVESTGPVTVHQFNPLNRSGVASTDASLLLPSHAIGTDYMVLGWPTTTSFRVTEGRAYFTIIAAEDATQVTVEPTAPIEAGGGVSALTPGQRQTFTLDRGQVLSLSTPNEAGHDLSGSTITSTKPVAVYSGSECADVPVGTAACDHLEQQLYPTDTWGATLVAAKFAPRDEEVDVYRLIASQDGTQVSFTPAVGGSSQTTLDRGQVYEFSTAEHFLLEASAPVLLGQFMVGASDDGVCSGLFCSGSPGDPAFLLNVSTRQYRSDYIVLIPAGFGDNFLSITAPTGTSVSVDGQAVSVTPSAITGTNWQVYQVPVGEGVHRVEASQPVGLTAHGYDQYVSYAYPGGLSLEAR
;
A
#
# COMPACT_ATOMS: atom_id res chain seq x y z
N MET A 1 32.78 28.74 52.18
CA MET A 1 34.19 28.92 51.75
C MET A 1 34.32 28.42 50.31
N LEU A 2 35.36 28.84 49.58
CA LEU A 2 35.74 28.39 48.22
C LEU A 2 36.73 27.19 48.33
N PRO A 3 37.07 26.40 47.27
CA PRO A 3 37.17 26.73 45.82
C PRO A 3 36.28 25.87 44.88
N LYS A 4 36.12 26.07 43.56
CA LYS A 4 36.84 26.77 42.43
C LYS A 4 37.97 26.03 41.68
N ARG A 5 37.61 25.35 40.58
CA ARG A 5 38.19 25.41 39.20
C ARG A 5 37.01 25.35 38.20
N PHE A 6 36.98 25.80 36.93
CA PHE A 6 37.88 26.41 35.92
C PHE A 6 38.56 25.52 34.84
N TRP A 7 38.09 25.74 33.59
CA TRP A 7 38.72 25.52 32.26
C TRP A 7 38.83 24.06 31.75
N CYS A 8 38.81 23.78 30.43
CA CYS A 8 38.99 24.68 29.26
C CYS A 8 38.06 24.31 28.07
N VAL A 9 37.91 25.25 27.12
CA VAL A 9 37.28 25.04 25.80
C VAL A 9 38.28 24.43 24.81
N PHE A 10 37.81 23.62 23.86
CA PHE A 10 38.46 23.46 22.55
C PHE A 10 37.42 23.45 21.42
N VAL A 11 37.70 24.21 20.36
CA VAL A 11 36.96 24.22 19.09
C VAL A 11 37.90 23.70 18.01
N ALA A 12 37.43 22.81 17.13
CA ALA A 12 38.21 22.26 16.04
C ALA A 12 37.43 22.33 14.73
N THR A 13 37.62 23.42 13.98
CA THR A 13 37.15 23.56 12.60
C THR A 13 38.22 23.02 11.65
N VAL A 14 37.83 22.19 10.67
CA VAL A 14 38.69 21.79 9.54
C VAL A 14 37.91 21.97 8.25
N THR A 15 38.60 22.38 7.18
CA THR A 15 38.00 22.95 5.97
C THR A 15 38.34 22.11 4.72
N PHE A 16 37.46 22.20 3.71
CA PHE A 16 37.56 21.67 2.34
C PHE A 16 38.97 21.52 1.74
N GLY A 17 39.11 20.48 0.91
CA GLY A 17 40.12 20.39 -0.15
C GLY A 17 39.60 19.62 -1.38
N LEU A 18 39.28 20.32 -2.47
CA LEU A 18 39.03 19.71 -3.79
C LEU A 18 40.35 19.45 -4.53
N LEU A 19 40.43 18.38 -5.35
CA LEU A 19 41.34 18.31 -6.50
C LEU A 19 41.02 17.16 -7.50
N GLY A 20 40.65 17.53 -8.74
CA GLY A 20 41.13 16.89 -10.00
C GLY A 20 40.61 15.51 -10.45
N LEU A 21 39.75 15.51 -11.48
CA LEU A 21 39.50 14.37 -12.41
C LEU A 21 40.69 14.14 -13.38
N PRO A 22 40.91 12.94 -13.95
CA PRO A 22 40.17 12.42 -15.13
C PRO A 22 39.79 10.91 -15.03
N GLY A 23 39.00 10.28 -15.91
CA GLY A 23 38.27 10.70 -17.12
C GLY A 23 38.13 9.53 -18.14
N CYS A 24 37.12 9.58 -19.03
CA CYS A 24 36.65 8.49 -19.94
C CYS A 24 35.80 7.39 -19.24
N SER A 25 34.78 6.77 -19.86
CA SER A 25 34.11 7.02 -21.15
C SER A 25 32.65 6.53 -21.12
N ASP A 26 31.88 6.89 -22.15
CA ASP A 26 30.43 6.67 -22.29
C ASP A 26 30.03 5.19 -22.47
N GLU A 27 28.96 4.75 -21.78
CA GLU A 27 27.98 3.76 -22.25
C GLU A 27 26.56 4.20 -21.81
N VAL A 28 25.51 3.62 -22.39
CA VAL A 28 24.15 4.20 -22.46
C VAL A 28 23.17 3.55 -21.48
N GLU A 29 22.33 4.35 -20.82
CA GLU A 29 21.22 3.89 -19.98
C GLU A 29 20.08 3.28 -20.82
N PRO A 30 19.46 2.18 -20.36
CA PRO A 30 18.13 1.77 -20.81
C PRO A 30 17.06 2.47 -19.96
N ASN A 31 16.20 3.27 -20.57
CA ASN A 31 15.04 3.82 -19.86
C ASN A 31 14.15 2.68 -19.31
N GLY A 32 13.59 2.90 -18.13
CA GLY A 32 12.64 2.01 -17.44
C GLY A 32 11.24 2.62 -17.32
N ASP A 33 10.88 3.51 -18.23
CA ASP A 33 9.50 3.97 -18.42
C ASP A 33 8.62 2.84 -18.99
N GLY A 34 7.31 2.93 -18.78
CA GLY A 34 6.33 1.90 -19.18
C GLY A 34 6.06 1.83 -20.69
N GLU A 35 7.03 2.20 -21.52
CA GLU A 35 6.87 2.23 -22.98
C GLU A 35 7.03 0.84 -23.60
N CYS A 36 6.11 0.50 -24.50
CA CYS A 36 6.26 -0.69 -25.34
C CYS A 36 7.34 -0.49 -26.40
N LYS A 37 7.93 -1.60 -26.87
CA LYS A 37 9.03 -1.52 -27.85
C LYS A 37 8.55 -0.89 -29.13
N THR A 38 9.44 -0.20 -29.85
CA THR A 38 9.09 0.53 -31.09
C THR A 38 8.41 -0.39 -32.11
N GLY A 39 7.09 -0.21 -32.30
CA GLY A 39 6.24 -1.09 -33.12
C GLY A 39 5.22 -1.93 -32.33
N GLU A 40 5.15 -1.77 -31.01
CA GLU A 40 4.14 -2.36 -30.11
C GLU A 40 3.32 -1.24 -29.44
N THR A 41 2.07 -1.54 -29.06
CA THR A 41 1.17 -0.67 -28.28
C THR A 41 0.77 -1.36 -26.98
N PHE A 42 0.65 -0.59 -25.88
CA PHE A 42 0.20 -1.16 -24.60
C PHE A 42 -1.31 -1.40 -24.61
N ASN A 43 -1.71 -2.66 -24.55
CA ASN A 43 -3.11 -3.05 -24.48
C ASN A 43 -3.56 -3.05 -23.00
N VAL A 44 -4.28 -2.00 -22.60
CA VAL A 44 -4.83 -1.83 -21.25
C VAL A 44 -5.81 -2.91 -20.80
N LEU A 45 -6.35 -3.74 -21.71
CA LEU A 45 -7.22 -4.87 -21.36
C LEU A 45 -6.47 -6.19 -21.15
N SER A 46 -5.26 -6.34 -21.73
CA SER A 46 -4.41 -7.54 -21.54
C SER A 46 -3.21 -7.30 -20.62
N GLY A 47 -2.91 -6.04 -20.28
CA GLY A 47 -1.78 -5.63 -19.45
C GLY A 47 -0.42 -5.84 -20.12
N ARG A 48 -0.37 -5.85 -21.45
CA ARG A 48 0.81 -6.25 -22.24
C ARG A 48 1.03 -5.37 -23.46
N CYS A 49 2.28 -5.34 -23.90
CA CYS A 49 2.68 -4.81 -25.20
C CYS A 49 2.32 -5.80 -26.31
N GLU A 50 1.58 -5.33 -27.31
CA GLU A 50 1.12 -6.13 -28.45
C GLU A 50 1.48 -5.41 -29.76
N PRO A 51 1.86 -6.12 -30.85
CA PRO A 51 2.32 -5.49 -32.09
C PRO A 51 1.28 -4.53 -32.68
N ALA A 52 1.70 -3.31 -33.01
CA ALA A 52 0.85 -2.30 -33.59
C ALA A 52 0.36 -2.74 -34.98
N ALA A 53 -0.96 -2.78 -35.17
CA ALA A 53 -1.55 -3.06 -36.48
C ALA A 53 -1.13 -1.98 -37.49
N GLN A 54 -0.57 -2.38 -38.63
CA GLN A 54 -0.05 -1.43 -39.62
C GLN A 54 -1.18 -0.61 -40.27
N PRO A 55 -1.13 0.73 -40.23
CA PRO A 55 -1.88 1.55 -41.18
C PRO A 55 -1.21 1.44 -42.57
N ASP A 56 -2.02 1.35 -43.63
CA ASP A 56 -1.48 1.32 -45.00
C ASP A 56 -0.89 2.69 -45.39
N ALA A 57 0.20 2.67 -46.13
CA ALA A 57 1.21 3.72 -46.06
C ALA A 57 1.06 4.82 -47.12
N SER A 58 0.13 5.77 -46.93
CA SER A 58 0.33 7.16 -47.41
C SER A 58 -0.62 8.21 -46.79
N VAL A 59 -0.03 9.15 -46.04
CA VAL A 59 -0.09 10.62 -46.20
C VAL A 59 0.89 11.21 -45.16
N ALA A 60 1.56 12.31 -45.50
CA ALA A 60 2.53 12.96 -44.61
C ALA A 60 1.92 14.17 -43.86
N ASP A 61 2.38 14.42 -42.64
CA ASP A 61 2.08 15.63 -41.87
C ASP A 61 2.67 16.89 -42.53
N THR A 62 1.86 17.94 -42.65
CA THR A 62 2.28 19.31 -42.32
C THR A 62 1.12 20.08 -41.68
N SER A 63 1.22 20.33 -40.37
CA SER A 63 0.23 21.12 -39.64
C SER A 63 0.15 22.62 -40.05
N ARG A 64 -1.03 23.20 -39.80
CA ARG A 64 -1.28 24.62 -39.47
C ARG A 64 -1.02 25.69 -40.57
N ALA A 65 -2.09 26.10 -41.24
CA ALA A 65 -2.26 27.46 -41.75
C ALA A 65 -3.65 27.99 -41.36
N ASP A 66 -3.72 29.24 -40.92
CA ASP A 66 -4.93 29.92 -40.46
C ASP A 66 -5.42 30.89 -41.55
N VAL A 67 -6.68 30.76 -41.99
CA VAL A 67 -7.28 31.62 -43.02
C VAL A 67 -8.75 31.90 -42.73
N THR A 68 -9.01 33.04 -42.10
CA THR A 68 -10.29 33.74 -42.23
C THR A 68 -10.26 34.67 -43.46
N SER A 69 -10.88 34.28 -44.57
CA SER A 69 -11.33 35.26 -45.57
C SER A 69 -12.45 34.71 -46.47
N THR A 70 -13.57 35.45 -46.50
CA THR A 70 -14.51 35.43 -47.63
C THR A 70 -13.96 36.36 -48.71
N GLU A 71 -13.45 35.83 -49.81
CA GLU A 71 -13.19 36.60 -51.03
C GLU A 71 -13.79 35.89 -52.24
N ASP A 72 -14.51 36.64 -53.07
CA ASP A 72 -15.13 36.15 -54.29
C ASP A 72 -14.08 35.80 -55.35
N VAL A 73 -14.14 34.59 -55.89
CA VAL A 73 -13.44 34.23 -57.15
C VAL A 73 -14.46 33.72 -58.17
N GLY A 74 -15.36 34.62 -58.57
CA GLY A 74 -16.16 34.43 -59.78
C GLY A 74 -15.37 34.87 -61.01
N ALA A 75 -14.88 33.92 -61.81
CA ALA A 75 -14.42 34.17 -63.18
C ALA A 75 -14.55 32.91 -64.05
N ASP A 76 -15.28 33.06 -65.15
CA ASP A 76 -15.10 32.35 -66.43
C ASP A 76 -14.98 30.82 -66.39
N ALA A 77 -16.14 30.17 -66.20
CA ALA A 77 -16.44 29.04 -67.06
C ALA A 77 -16.57 29.56 -68.51
N ASP A 78 -15.70 29.11 -69.41
CA ASP A 78 -15.69 29.52 -70.83
C ASP A 78 -16.84 28.79 -71.57
N ALA A 79 -18.07 29.21 -71.27
CA ALA A 79 -19.31 28.63 -71.75
C ALA A 79 -19.51 28.94 -73.24
N GLY A 80 -18.94 28.10 -74.10
CA GLY A 80 -19.19 28.11 -75.54
C GLY A 80 -20.70 28.10 -75.83
N PRO A 81 -21.21 28.91 -76.78
CA PRO A 81 -22.64 29.13 -76.98
C PRO A 81 -23.31 28.04 -77.83
N ASP A 82 -23.12 26.79 -77.42
CA ASP A 82 -23.98 25.62 -77.67
C ASP A 82 -23.67 24.63 -76.54
N GLY A 83 -24.69 23.99 -75.96
CA GLY A 83 -24.54 23.17 -74.74
C GLY A 83 -23.85 21.83 -74.96
N GLN A 84 -22.58 21.86 -75.42
CA GLN A 84 -21.86 20.69 -75.91
C GLN A 84 -20.63 20.36 -75.06
N CYS A 85 -20.59 19.14 -74.55
CA CYS A 85 -19.46 18.54 -73.85
C CYS A 85 -18.80 17.47 -74.74
N THR A 86 -17.58 17.01 -74.39
CA THR A 86 -16.91 15.96 -75.18
C THR A 86 -17.49 14.59 -74.81
N PRO A 87 -18.04 13.79 -75.73
CA PRO A 87 -18.64 12.50 -75.38
C PRO A 87 -17.71 11.58 -74.57
N GLY A 88 -18.14 11.17 -73.38
CA GLY A 88 -17.35 10.39 -72.42
C GLY A 88 -16.46 11.20 -71.46
N GLU A 89 -16.43 12.53 -71.57
CA GLU A 89 -15.83 13.45 -70.59
C GLU A 89 -16.50 13.31 -69.22
N ARG A 90 -15.74 13.51 -68.13
CA ARG A 90 -16.20 13.23 -66.76
C ARG A 90 -15.91 14.39 -65.83
N GLN A 91 -16.94 14.79 -65.09
CA GLN A 91 -16.86 15.77 -64.02
C GLN A 91 -17.71 15.32 -62.82
N CYS A 92 -17.50 15.93 -61.66
CA CYS A 92 -18.35 15.71 -60.50
C CYS A 92 -19.45 16.78 -60.51
N ALA A 93 -20.71 16.36 -60.48
CA ALA A 93 -21.84 17.28 -60.32
C ALA A 93 -21.95 17.77 -58.87
N ASP A 94 -21.67 16.86 -57.93
CA ASP A 94 -21.51 17.12 -56.50
C ASP A 94 -20.48 16.13 -55.90
N LEU A 95 -20.39 16.05 -54.56
CA LEU A 95 -19.46 15.15 -53.85
C LEU A 95 -19.78 13.66 -54.01
N TRP A 96 -20.95 13.29 -54.50
CA TRP A 96 -21.47 11.92 -54.58
C TRP A 96 -21.76 11.46 -56.02
N THR A 97 -21.88 12.41 -56.94
CA THR A 97 -22.48 12.20 -58.27
C THR A 97 -21.47 12.47 -59.38
N LEU A 98 -21.10 11.40 -60.07
CA LEU A 98 -20.26 11.43 -61.26
C LEU A 98 -21.12 11.70 -62.51
N ALA A 99 -20.92 12.86 -63.12
CA ALA A 99 -21.51 13.23 -64.39
C ALA A 99 -20.59 12.82 -65.55
N THR A 100 -21.08 12.00 -66.47
CA THR A 100 -20.38 11.61 -67.71
C THR A 100 -21.09 12.18 -68.93
N CYS A 101 -20.39 12.90 -69.80
CA CYS A 101 -20.97 13.46 -71.00
C CYS A 101 -21.52 12.36 -71.92
N ASN A 102 -22.75 12.51 -72.37
CA ASN A 102 -23.49 11.51 -73.14
C ASN A 102 -22.91 11.33 -74.56
N THR A 103 -23.42 10.34 -75.31
CA THR A 103 -22.88 10.01 -76.65
C THR A 103 -23.29 10.98 -77.76
N SER A 104 -24.31 11.81 -77.54
CA SER A 104 -24.69 12.93 -78.42
C SER A 104 -23.87 14.19 -78.17
N GLY A 105 -23.17 14.27 -77.03
CA GLY A 105 -22.40 15.42 -76.58
C GLY A 105 -23.25 16.58 -76.04
N ASP A 106 -24.56 16.41 -75.89
CA ASP A 106 -25.54 17.49 -75.61
C ASP A 106 -26.07 17.50 -74.16
N GLY A 107 -25.46 16.72 -73.28
CA GLY A 107 -25.81 16.64 -71.86
C GLY A 107 -24.93 15.63 -71.11
N PHE A 108 -25.12 15.54 -69.80
CA PHE A 108 -24.42 14.59 -68.93
C PHE A 108 -25.39 13.55 -68.37
N ASP A 109 -24.99 12.29 -68.41
CA ASP A 109 -25.60 11.19 -67.68
C ASP A 109 -24.97 11.12 -66.28
N GLU A 110 -25.79 11.30 -65.24
CA GLU A 110 -25.35 11.28 -63.83
C GLU A 110 -25.40 9.87 -63.23
N THR A 111 -24.39 9.53 -62.43
CA THR A 111 -24.29 8.25 -61.72
C THR A 111 -23.77 8.49 -60.31
N ASN A 112 -24.53 8.08 -59.29
CA ASN A 112 -24.08 8.12 -57.91
C ASN A 112 -22.91 7.12 -57.69
N CYS A 113 -21.90 7.54 -56.92
CA CYS A 113 -20.67 6.77 -56.72
C CYS A 113 -20.82 5.52 -55.84
N GLY A 114 -21.91 5.38 -55.09
CA GLY A 114 -22.14 4.27 -54.16
C GLY A 114 -21.54 4.48 -52.76
N GLN A 115 -21.87 3.58 -51.82
CA GLN A 115 -21.43 3.67 -50.43
C GLN A 115 -19.90 3.72 -50.29
N GLY A 116 -19.43 4.53 -49.33
CA GLY A 116 -18.00 4.78 -49.11
C GLY A 116 -17.30 5.62 -50.18
N ALA A 117 -17.93 5.95 -51.32
CA ALA A 117 -17.26 6.58 -52.46
C ALA A 117 -17.64 8.05 -52.69
N LEU A 118 -16.61 8.90 -52.78
CA LEU A 118 -16.71 10.32 -53.14
C LEU A 118 -16.41 10.52 -54.63
N CYS A 119 -17.10 11.45 -55.29
CA CYS A 119 -16.65 11.95 -56.58
C CYS A 119 -15.51 12.96 -56.40
N ARG A 120 -14.34 12.65 -56.95
CA ARG A 120 -13.18 13.55 -57.04
C ARG A 120 -12.62 13.54 -58.47
N GLN A 121 -12.37 14.72 -59.03
CA GLN A 121 -11.74 14.90 -60.35
C GLN A 121 -12.36 14.03 -61.49
N GLY A 122 -13.68 13.89 -61.52
CA GLY A 122 -14.39 13.08 -62.53
C GLY A 122 -14.25 11.57 -62.34
N ARG A 123 -14.02 11.11 -61.11
CA ARG A 123 -13.92 9.70 -60.71
C ARG A 123 -14.60 9.45 -59.38
N CYS A 124 -15.19 8.28 -59.20
CA CYS A 124 -15.62 7.80 -57.90
C CYS A 124 -14.44 7.10 -57.21
N GLU A 125 -14.05 7.58 -56.04
CA GLU A 125 -12.89 7.12 -55.26
C GLU A 125 -13.36 6.81 -53.83
N GLN A 126 -12.97 5.65 -53.30
CA GLN A 126 -13.32 5.25 -51.93
C GLN A 126 -12.64 6.16 -50.90
N ALA A 127 -13.39 6.60 -49.89
CA ALA A 127 -12.89 7.44 -48.83
C ALA A 127 -11.98 6.65 -47.88
N GLN A 128 -10.75 7.13 -47.66
CA GLN A 128 -9.88 6.55 -46.63
C GLN A 128 -10.54 6.75 -45.25
N GLY A 129 -10.81 5.64 -44.55
CA GLY A 129 -11.57 5.63 -43.30
C GLY A 129 -13.04 5.23 -43.41
N SER A 130 -13.51 4.80 -44.59
CA SER A 130 -14.88 4.28 -44.75
C SER A 130 -15.14 3.02 -43.91
N CYS A 131 -16.27 2.98 -43.22
CA CYS A 131 -16.77 1.85 -42.44
C CYS A 131 -17.95 1.15 -43.15
N ALA A 132 -18.34 -0.05 -42.72
CA ALA A 132 -19.52 -0.71 -43.26
C ALA A 132 -20.79 -0.13 -42.62
N ALA A 133 -21.78 0.30 -43.42
CA ALA A 133 -23.03 0.88 -42.89
C ALA A 133 -23.68 -0.01 -41.81
N GLY A 134 -23.93 0.56 -40.63
CA GLY A 134 -24.42 -0.15 -39.43
C GLY A 134 -23.38 -0.94 -38.63
N GLU A 135 -22.10 -0.89 -38.99
CA GLU A 135 -20.97 -1.42 -38.19
C GLU A 135 -20.90 -0.73 -36.82
N ARG A 136 -20.59 -1.50 -35.78
CA ARG A 136 -20.63 -1.06 -34.38
C ARG A 136 -19.34 -1.34 -33.65
N THR A 137 -18.83 -0.34 -32.92
CA THR A 137 -17.64 -0.44 -32.05
C THR A 137 -17.79 0.47 -30.82
N CYS A 138 -16.90 0.40 -29.84
CA CYS A 138 -16.91 1.30 -28.67
C CYS A 138 -15.82 2.36 -28.80
N ALA A 139 -16.15 3.63 -28.56
CA ALA A 139 -15.17 4.70 -28.36
C ALA A 139 -14.64 4.70 -26.92
N THR A 140 -15.55 4.54 -25.95
CA THR A 140 -15.24 4.49 -24.51
C THR A 140 -16.14 3.47 -23.81
N LEU A 141 -15.94 3.28 -22.49
CA LEU A 141 -16.81 2.43 -21.69
C LEU A 141 -18.28 2.91 -21.61
N SER A 142 -18.56 4.18 -21.95
CA SER A 142 -19.90 4.77 -21.94
C SER A 142 -20.34 5.33 -23.30
N GLU A 143 -19.67 4.95 -24.39
CA GLU A 143 -19.94 5.48 -25.73
C GLU A 143 -19.73 4.41 -26.81
N ALA A 144 -20.82 4.01 -27.46
CA ALA A 144 -20.82 3.24 -28.68
C ALA A 144 -20.67 4.15 -29.90
N LEU A 145 -20.18 3.57 -31.00
CA LEU A 145 -20.05 4.18 -32.31
C LEU A 145 -20.80 3.31 -33.32
N VAL A 146 -21.61 3.95 -34.17
CA VAL A 146 -22.43 3.30 -35.21
C VAL A 146 -22.09 3.93 -36.56
N CYS A 147 -21.63 3.13 -37.52
CA CYS A 147 -21.30 3.62 -38.85
C CYS A 147 -22.57 4.07 -39.60
N ALA A 148 -22.55 5.30 -40.12
CA ALA A 148 -23.67 5.89 -40.84
C ALA A 148 -24.01 5.14 -42.14
N ASP A 149 -25.24 5.30 -42.64
CA ASP A 149 -25.76 4.60 -43.82
C ASP A 149 -24.98 4.88 -45.13
N ASP A 150 -24.20 5.96 -45.18
CA ASP A 150 -23.32 6.30 -46.31
C ASP A 150 -21.94 5.59 -46.26
N GLY A 151 -21.55 5.08 -45.10
CA GLY A 151 -20.27 4.43 -44.83
C GLY A 151 -19.09 5.37 -44.54
N LEU A 152 -19.34 6.64 -44.18
CA LEU A 152 -18.32 7.71 -44.22
C LEU A 152 -17.93 8.30 -42.85
N GLY A 153 -18.57 7.84 -41.78
CA GLY A 153 -18.27 8.23 -40.41
C GLY A 153 -19.06 7.39 -39.41
N PHE A 154 -18.72 7.52 -38.14
CA PHE A 154 -19.49 6.94 -37.04
C PHE A 154 -20.26 8.05 -36.31
N ASP A 155 -21.57 7.87 -36.16
CA ASP A 155 -22.37 8.57 -35.16
C ASP A 155 -22.09 7.96 -33.78
N SER A 156 -22.09 8.76 -32.71
CA SER A 156 -21.92 8.23 -31.35
C SER A 156 -23.23 8.09 -30.57
N GLU A 157 -23.30 7.02 -29.80
CA GLU A 157 -24.44 6.60 -28.97
C GLU A 157 -23.93 6.49 -27.53
N THR A 158 -24.23 7.50 -26.71
CA THR A 158 -23.87 7.51 -25.29
C THR A 158 -24.74 6.51 -24.53
N CYS A 159 -24.12 5.67 -23.72
CA CYS A 159 -24.83 4.68 -22.92
C CYS A 159 -25.59 5.34 -21.75
N GLU A 160 -26.72 4.74 -21.35
CA GLU A 160 -27.46 5.17 -20.16
C GLU A 160 -26.66 4.90 -18.86
N SER A 161 -27.07 5.51 -17.74
CA SER A 161 -26.24 5.60 -16.53
C SER A 161 -25.88 4.27 -15.83
N ASP A 162 -26.56 3.17 -16.17
CA ASP A 162 -26.33 1.81 -15.71
C ASP A 162 -25.82 0.86 -16.82
N GLU A 163 -25.57 1.37 -18.02
CA GLU A 163 -25.07 0.64 -19.18
C GLU A 163 -23.60 0.93 -19.48
N LEU A 164 -22.91 -0.08 -20.03
CA LEU A 164 -21.54 0.03 -20.53
C LEU A 164 -21.49 -0.41 -21.99
N CYS A 165 -20.64 0.24 -22.78
CA CYS A 165 -20.39 -0.20 -24.16
C CYS A 165 -19.55 -1.47 -24.16
N HIS A 166 -20.10 -2.54 -24.73
CA HIS A 166 -19.38 -3.78 -25.03
C HIS A 166 -19.66 -4.19 -26.48
N ARG A 167 -18.61 -4.47 -27.26
CA ARG A 167 -18.70 -4.83 -28.69
C ARG A 167 -19.60 -3.89 -29.52
N GLY A 168 -19.56 -2.59 -29.21
CA GLY A 168 -20.30 -1.54 -29.90
C GLY A 168 -21.79 -1.47 -29.60
N THR A 169 -22.24 -2.05 -28.49
CA THR A 169 -23.62 -1.93 -28.00
C THR A 169 -23.59 -1.49 -26.54
N CYS A 170 -24.41 -0.50 -26.18
CA CYS A 170 -24.66 -0.15 -24.79
C CYS A 170 -25.58 -1.21 -24.15
N GLN A 171 -25.23 -1.69 -22.97
CA GLN A 171 -25.98 -2.71 -22.25
C GLN A 171 -25.51 -2.83 -20.79
N VAL A 172 -26.40 -3.27 -19.90
CA VAL A 172 -26.07 -3.55 -18.49
C VAL A 172 -25.22 -4.83 -18.39
N LEU A 173 -23.94 -4.69 -18.06
CA LEU A 173 -23.04 -5.83 -17.79
C LEU A 173 -23.25 -6.34 -16.35
N THR A 174 -23.75 -7.56 -16.20
CA THR A 174 -23.92 -8.21 -14.89
C THR A 174 -22.60 -8.81 -14.39
N CYS A 175 -21.66 -9.10 -15.29
CA CYS A 175 -20.35 -9.67 -14.98
C CYS A 175 -19.33 -9.37 -16.09
N VAL A 176 -18.04 -9.59 -15.82
CA VAL A 176 -16.96 -9.42 -16.81
C VAL A 176 -17.05 -10.52 -17.87
N PRO A 177 -17.27 -10.19 -19.16
CA PRO A 177 -17.57 -11.17 -20.20
C PRO A 177 -16.53 -12.31 -20.30
N SER A 178 -17.02 -13.55 -20.38
CA SER A 178 -16.19 -14.77 -20.46
C SER A 178 -15.24 -15.04 -19.28
N GLN A 179 -15.23 -14.24 -18.21
CA GLN A 179 -14.47 -14.52 -16.98
C GLN A 179 -15.13 -15.65 -16.17
N THR A 180 -14.35 -16.40 -15.36
CA THR A 180 -14.87 -17.26 -14.30
C THR A 180 -14.80 -16.59 -12.93
N SER A 181 -15.77 -16.91 -12.07
CA SER A 181 -15.84 -16.50 -10.67
C SER A 181 -16.54 -17.59 -9.84
N CYS A 182 -16.70 -17.40 -8.54
CA CYS A 182 -17.38 -18.36 -7.66
C CYS A 182 -18.74 -17.85 -7.19
N GLN A 183 -19.74 -18.73 -7.20
CA GLN A 183 -21.06 -18.51 -6.63
C GLN A 183 -21.37 -19.66 -5.65
N GLY A 184 -21.05 -19.47 -4.38
CA GLY A 184 -21.00 -20.59 -3.43
C GLY A 184 -19.88 -21.56 -3.83
N ASN A 185 -20.16 -22.86 -3.90
CA ASN A 185 -19.19 -23.87 -4.33
C ASN A 185 -19.20 -24.16 -5.85
N ASP A 186 -19.87 -23.32 -6.64
CA ASP A 186 -19.93 -23.42 -8.09
C ASP A 186 -19.01 -22.39 -8.76
N VAL A 187 -18.09 -22.88 -9.60
CA VAL A 187 -17.41 -22.06 -10.61
C VAL A 187 -18.46 -21.66 -11.64
N VAL A 188 -18.78 -20.37 -11.69
CA VAL A 188 -19.63 -19.77 -12.72
C VAL A 188 -18.76 -19.08 -13.78
N ARG A 189 -19.21 -19.10 -15.03
CA ARG A 189 -18.63 -18.31 -16.12
C ARG A 189 -19.64 -17.27 -16.59
N CYS A 190 -19.16 -16.05 -16.78
CA CYS A 190 -19.92 -14.99 -17.42
C CYS A 190 -20.10 -15.26 -18.92
N SER A 191 -21.25 -14.93 -19.49
CA SER A 191 -21.51 -15.01 -20.92
C SER A 191 -20.66 -14.01 -21.73
N ASP A 192 -20.48 -14.24 -23.03
CA ASP A 192 -19.62 -13.41 -23.89
C ASP A 192 -20.17 -12.00 -24.18
N ASP A 193 -21.43 -11.76 -23.83
CA ASP A 193 -22.14 -10.49 -23.80
C ASP A 193 -22.21 -9.88 -22.39
N GLY A 194 -21.70 -10.55 -21.34
CA GLY A 194 -21.74 -10.05 -19.96
C GLY A 194 -23.11 -10.05 -19.27
N SER A 195 -24.16 -10.53 -19.94
CA SER A 195 -25.54 -10.43 -19.45
C SER A 195 -25.91 -11.43 -18.36
N ALA A 196 -25.23 -12.58 -18.28
CA ALA A 196 -25.56 -13.65 -17.34
C ALA A 196 -24.34 -14.45 -16.87
N GLN A 197 -24.43 -15.01 -15.66
CA GLN A 197 -23.51 -16.03 -15.16
C GLN A 197 -24.14 -17.42 -15.29
N THR A 198 -23.35 -18.42 -15.68
CA THR A 198 -23.77 -19.83 -15.79
C THR A 198 -22.79 -20.72 -15.04
N ALA A 199 -23.28 -21.63 -14.21
CA ALA A 199 -22.43 -22.63 -13.54
C ALA A 199 -21.76 -23.56 -14.57
N VAL A 200 -20.44 -23.73 -14.44
CA VAL A 200 -19.60 -24.57 -15.30
C VAL A 200 -19.10 -25.81 -14.55
N GLN A 201 -18.78 -25.68 -13.27
CA GLN A 201 -18.30 -26.77 -12.41
C GLN A 201 -18.70 -26.54 -10.95
N THR A 202 -19.35 -27.52 -10.33
CA THR A 202 -19.46 -27.61 -8.86
C THR A 202 -18.19 -28.28 -8.33
N CYS A 203 -17.57 -27.71 -7.29
CA CYS A 203 -16.35 -28.29 -6.72
C CYS A 203 -16.65 -29.55 -5.87
N GLY A 204 -15.71 -30.50 -5.90
CA GLY A 204 -15.86 -31.83 -5.33
C GLY A 204 -15.80 -31.91 -3.80
N SER A 205 -15.91 -33.14 -3.27
CA SER A 205 -15.75 -33.39 -1.84
C SER A 205 -14.29 -33.21 -1.42
N GLY A 206 -14.00 -32.18 -0.63
CA GLY A 206 -12.63 -31.75 -0.34
C GLY A 206 -12.08 -30.75 -1.35
N GLU A 207 -12.95 -30.07 -2.11
CA GLU A 207 -12.60 -28.91 -2.94
C GLU A 207 -13.57 -27.74 -2.65
N VAL A 208 -13.01 -26.53 -2.63
CA VAL A 208 -13.76 -25.27 -2.53
C VAL A 208 -13.63 -24.47 -3.82
N CYS A 209 -14.65 -23.71 -4.20
CA CYS A 209 -14.52 -22.72 -5.27
C CYS A 209 -13.78 -21.49 -4.76
N GLU A 210 -12.63 -21.20 -5.36
CA GLU A 210 -11.84 -20.00 -5.08
C GLU A 210 -11.37 -19.36 -6.39
N ALA A 211 -11.42 -18.02 -6.48
CA ALA A 211 -10.95 -17.24 -7.64
C ALA A 211 -11.48 -17.69 -9.03
N GLY A 212 -12.63 -18.38 -9.09
CA GLY A 212 -13.18 -18.92 -10.34
C GLY A 212 -12.58 -20.25 -10.80
N ALA A 213 -12.00 -21.02 -9.88
CA ALA A 213 -11.54 -22.40 -10.05
C ALA A 213 -11.90 -23.26 -8.83
N CYS A 214 -11.84 -24.59 -8.96
CA CYS A 214 -11.91 -25.48 -7.81
C CYS A 214 -10.48 -25.76 -7.30
N VAL A 215 -10.26 -25.49 -6.02
CA VAL A 215 -9.01 -25.75 -5.30
C VAL A 215 -9.29 -26.72 -4.15
N ALA A 216 -8.25 -27.38 -3.61
CA ALA A 216 -8.45 -28.27 -2.47
C ALA A 216 -8.97 -27.49 -1.25
N ASP A 217 -9.98 -28.03 -0.57
CA ASP A 217 -10.46 -27.49 0.71
C ASP A 217 -9.43 -27.81 1.80
N THR A 218 -8.53 -26.86 2.01
CA THR A 218 -7.47 -26.87 3.01
C THR A 218 -7.92 -26.25 4.35
N GLY A 219 -9.24 -26.06 4.53
CA GLY A 219 -9.85 -25.52 5.74
C GLY A 219 -9.88 -23.99 5.80
N PRO A 220 -10.62 -23.40 6.77
CA PRO A 220 -10.90 -21.96 6.84
C PRO A 220 -9.66 -21.09 7.10
N CYS A 221 -8.54 -21.73 7.41
CA CYS A 221 -7.24 -21.11 7.72
C CYS A 221 -6.34 -20.93 6.49
N ALA A 222 -6.60 -21.66 5.41
CA ALA A 222 -5.78 -21.64 4.21
C ALA A 222 -6.31 -20.62 3.19
N ASN A 223 -5.41 -20.14 2.33
CA ASN A 223 -5.66 -19.13 1.29
C ASN A 223 -6.26 -17.80 1.81
N GLN A 224 -6.32 -17.61 3.14
CA GLN A 224 -6.47 -16.31 3.76
C GLN A 224 -5.39 -15.35 3.25
N LYS A 225 -5.75 -14.07 3.12
CA LYS A 225 -4.82 -12.98 2.81
C LYS A 225 -5.02 -11.83 3.79
N GLY A 226 -3.96 -11.56 4.55
CA GLY A 226 -3.88 -10.44 5.47
C GLY A 226 -3.72 -10.87 6.92
N TYR A 227 -4.03 -9.93 7.81
CA TYR A 227 -3.92 -10.06 9.26
C TYR A 227 -4.81 -11.15 9.93
N LEU A 228 -5.76 -11.73 9.19
CA LEU A 228 -6.62 -12.82 9.67
C LEU A 228 -5.97 -14.18 9.37
N GLY A 229 -5.70 -14.98 10.39
CA GLY A 229 -5.03 -16.27 10.19
C GLY A 229 -5.15 -17.23 11.38
N CYS A 230 -4.40 -18.33 11.32
CA CYS A 230 -4.52 -19.45 12.26
C CYS A 230 -3.21 -19.96 12.87
N GLU A 231 -2.07 -19.34 12.52
CA GLU A 231 -0.77 -19.59 13.16
C GLU A 231 -0.04 -18.25 13.25
N PHE A 232 0.42 -17.90 14.44
CA PHE A 232 1.15 -16.66 14.71
C PHE A 232 2.38 -16.96 15.58
N LEU A 233 3.47 -16.23 15.34
CA LEU A 233 4.74 -16.36 16.07
C LEU A 233 4.95 -15.12 16.93
N ALA A 234 4.79 -15.25 18.24
CA ALA A 234 4.90 -14.17 19.21
C ALA A 234 6.19 -14.27 20.03
N ALA A 235 6.67 -13.14 20.53
CA ALA A 235 7.81 -13.08 21.44
C ALA A 235 7.56 -12.06 22.56
N ASP A 236 7.97 -12.45 23.74
CA ASP A 236 8.11 -11.58 24.91
C ASP A 236 9.44 -10.84 24.72
N LEU A 237 9.42 -9.54 24.37
CA LEU A 237 10.59 -8.83 23.81
C LEU A 237 11.39 -8.04 24.87
N ASP A 238 12.69 -7.86 24.63
CA ASP A 238 13.67 -7.09 25.43
C ASP A 238 13.05 -5.77 25.94
N HIS A 239 12.80 -5.66 27.26
CA HIS A 239 12.15 -4.50 27.90
C HIS A 239 13.00 -4.03 29.10
N MET A 240 13.09 -2.71 29.32
CA MET A 240 13.81 -2.14 30.46
C MET A 240 13.28 -2.63 31.81
N ASP A 241 14.17 -2.82 32.78
CA ASP A 241 13.82 -3.12 34.17
C ASP A 241 13.09 -1.91 34.83
N PRO A 242 11.91 -2.04 35.49
CA PRO A 242 11.17 -3.25 35.87
C PRO A 242 9.94 -3.53 34.97
N GLY A 243 9.96 -3.04 33.73
CA GLY A 243 9.03 -3.39 32.66
C GLY A 243 9.01 -4.89 32.37
N ASP A 244 10.22 -5.44 32.24
CA ASP A 244 10.51 -6.86 32.26
C ASP A 244 9.75 -7.60 33.39
N ASP A 245 9.67 -7.03 34.60
CA ASP A 245 8.97 -7.58 35.79
C ASP A 245 7.42 -7.57 35.71
N GLN A 246 6.83 -7.24 34.55
CA GLN A 246 5.38 -7.21 34.31
C GLN A 246 4.86 -8.45 33.55
N GLN A 247 3.62 -8.37 33.07
CA GLN A 247 2.85 -9.48 32.51
C GLN A 247 2.75 -9.36 30.99
N PHE A 248 3.59 -10.08 30.24
CA PHE A 248 3.42 -10.25 28.80
C PHE A 248 2.05 -10.88 28.48
N GLY A 249 1.41 -10.43 27.41
CA GLY A 249 0.08 -10.94 27.05
C GLY A 249 -0.18 -10.98 25.56
N ILE A 250 -0.89 -12.02 25.14
CA ILE A 250 -1.43 -12.13 23.79
C ILE A 250 -2.95 -12.06 23.89
N SER A 251 -3.59 -11.27 23.02
CA SER A 251 -5.05 -11.23 22.94
C SER A 251 -5.55 -11.60 21.55
N VAL A 252 -6.55 -12.47 21.52
CA VAL A 252 -7.04 -13.15 20.31
C VAL A 252 -8.53 -12.89 20.16
N SER A 253 -8.94 -12.30 19.04
CA SER A 253 -10.35 -12.04 18.72
C SER A 253 -10.88 -13.00 17.67
N ASN A 254 -12.05 -13.59 17.94
CA ASN A 254 -12.74 -14.45 16.98
C ASN A 254 -13.74 -13.63 16.15
N SER A 255 -13.27 -13.16 15.00
CA SER A 255 -14.09 -12.54 13.94
C SER A 255 -14.88 -13.55 13.10
N HIS A 256 -14.55 -14.84 13.19
CA HIS A 256 -15.07 -15.89 12.31
C HIS A 256 -16.52 -16.27 12.65
N THR A 257 -17.22 -16.87 11.68
CA THR A 257 -18.65 -17.23 11.77
C THR A 257 -18.94 -18.45 12.66
N ALA A 258 -17.90 -19.08 13.21
CA ALA A 258 -17.99 -20.22 14.12
C ALA A 258 -17.01 -20.04 15.30
N PRO A 259 -17.28 -20.66 16.47
CA PRO A 259 -16.30 -20.73 17.56
C PRO A 259 -14.99 -21.37 17.06
N VAL A 260 -13.86 -20.88 17.58
CA VAL A 260 -12.51 -21.37 17.25
C VAL A 260 -11.82 -21.86 18.50
N ASP A 261 -11.08 -22.97 18.40
CA ASP A 261 -10.26 -23.50 19.47
C ASP A 261 -8.84 -22.98 19.27
N VAL A 262 -8.38 -22.13 20.19
CA VAL A 262 -7.03 -21.54 20.18
C VAL A 262 -6.15 -22.33 21.14
N THR A 263 -4.95 -22.68 20.69
CA THR A 263 -3.94 -23.39 21.47
C THR A 263 -2.62 -22.64 21.40
N ILE A 264 -2.01 -22.39 22.56
CA ILE A 264 -0.72 -21.70 22.65
C ILE A 264 0.33 -22.70 23.11
N THR A 265 1.43 -22.76 22.37
CA THR A 265 2.62 -23.57 22.69
C THR A 265 3.84 -22.67 22.79
N THR A 266 4.89 -23.10 23.49
CA THR A 266 6.22 -22.49 23.43
C THR A 266 6.98 -22.94 22.19
N GLY A 267 8.01 -22.20 21.76
CA GLY A 267 8.88 -22.55 20.63
C GLY A 267 9.65 -23.88 20.71
N ASP A 268 9.48 -24.65 21.78
CA ASP A 268 9.96 -26.04 21.94
C ASP A 268 8.85 -27.11 21.80
N GLY A 269 7.61 -26.68 21.51
CA GLY A 269 6.44 -27.53 21.35
C GLY A 269 5.66 -27.83 22.64
N SER A 270 6.04 -27.26 23.79
CA SER A 270 5.32 -27.48 25.05
C SER A 270 3.99 -26.70 25.06
N GLN A 271 2.86 -27.38 25.28
CA GLN A 271 1.55 -26.73 25.38
C GLN A 271 1.44 -25.91 26.68
N VAL A 272 0.98 -24.66 26.52
CA VAL A 272 0.84 -23.66 27.60
C VAL A 272 -0.62 -23.57 28.05
N THR A 273 -1.53 -23.40 27.08
CA THR A 273 -2.97 -23.25 27.31
C THR A 273 -3.74 -23.61 26.04
N SER A 274 -5.04 -23.87 26.17
CA SER A 274 -5.97 -24.04 25.05
C SER A 274 -7.39 -23.67 25.49
N GLN A 275 -8.08 -22.84 24.71
CA GLN A 275 -9.42 -22.32 25.02
C GLN A 275 -10.25 -22.08 23.74
N THR A 276 -11.55 -22.37 23.83
CA THR A 276 -12.52 -22.06 22.77
C THR A 276 -12.98 -20.61 22.86
N ILE A 277 -12.74 -19.81 21.83
CA ILE A 277 -13.24 -18.43 21.71
C ILE A 277 -14.52 -18.44 20.88
N ALA A 278 -15.63 -17.96 21.45
CA ALA A 278 -16.91 -17.89 20.76
C ALA A 278 -16.95 -16.76 19.71
N VAL A 279 -17.89 -16.85 18.76
CA VAL A 279 -18.10 -15.85 17.69
C VAL A 279 -18.29 -14.46 18.28
N GLY A 280 -17.53 -13.46 17.78
CA GLY A 280 -17.60 -12.09 18.25
C GLY A 280 -17.14 -11.90 19.70
N GLN A 281 -16.27 -12.78 20.20
CA GLN A 281 -15.65 -12.67 21.52
C GLN A 281 -14.13 -12.60 21.42
N LEU A 282 -13.53 -12.22 22.55
CA LEU A 282 -12.10 -12.10 22.77
C LEU A 282 -11.67 -13.08 23.86
N GLN A 283 -10.44 -13.61 23.75
CA GLN A 283 -9.71 -14.10 24.91
C GLN A 283 -8.33 -13.45 24.98
N THR A 284 -8.05 -12.80 26.11
CA THR A 284 -6.69 -12.39 26.48
C THR A 284 -6.02 -13.50 27.28
N PHE A 285 -4.77 -13.81 26.95
CA PHE A 285 -3.95 -14.81 27.59
C PHE A 285 -2.79 -14.12 28.31
N GLU A 286 -2.85 -14.12 29.64
CA GLU A 286 -1.69 -13.86 30.50
C GLU A 286 -0.74 -15.07 30.35
N LEU A 287 0.46 -14.85 29.82
CA LEU A 287 1.44 -15.89 29.56
C LEU A 287 2.56 -15.86 30.59
N ALA A 288 3.35 -16.94 30.68
CA ALA A 288 4.53 -16.92 31.54
C ALA A 288 5.62 -16.05 30.89
N ARG A 289 6.40 -15.34 31.70
CA ARG A 289 7.57 -14.61 31.22
C ARG A 289 8.53 -15.52 30.42
N ARG A 290 8.92 -15.05 29.24
CA ARG A 290 9.86 -15.67 28.31
C ARG A 290 10.81 -14.66 27.67
N ASP A 291 10.87 -13.42 28.15
CA ASP A 291 11.85 -12.35 27.90
C ASP A 291 13.00 -12.74 26.96
N VAL A 292 12.92 -12.29 25.71
CA VAL A 292 13.97 -12.42 24.70
C VAL A 292 15.04 -11.35 24.96
N ASP A 293 15.70 -11.54 26.10
CA ASP A 293 16.74 -10.72 26.71
C ASP A 293 18.05 -10.77 25.93
N ASN A 294 18.58 -9.58 25.57
CA ASN A 294 19.87 -9.38 24.89
C ASN A 294 20.02 -10.09 23.52
N THR A 295 21.17 -9.90 22.86
CA THR A 295 21.56 -10.71 21.69
C THR A 295 21.62 -12.20 22.05
N GLY A 296 20.99 -13.07 21.26
CA GLY A 296 21.11 -14.52 21.48
C GLY A 296 20.30 -15.44 20.56
N LEU A 297 20.56 -16.73 20.68
CA LEU A 297 19.77 -17.82 20.10
C LEU A 297 19.00 -18.56 21.20
N THR A 298 17.67 -18.57 21.13
CA THR A 298 16.80 -19.16 22.15
C THR A 298 15.54 -19.81 21.56
N ARG A 299 14.71 -20.46 22.39
CA ARG A 299 13.36 -20.96 22.02
C ARG A 299 12.26 -20.28 22.85
N GLN A 300 12.54 -19.03 23.23
CA GLN A 300 11.68 -18.13 24.01
C GLN A 300 10.57 -17.45 23.19
N SER A 301 10.04 -18.15 22.19
CA SER A 301 8.82 -17.73 21.48
C SER A 301 7.57 -18.41 22.04
N TYR A 302 6.43 -17.87 21.63
CA TYR A 302 5.13 -18.51 21.65
C TYR A 302 4.62 -18.74 20.23
N ILE A 303 3.95 -19.87 20.00
CA ILE A 303 3.23 -20.18 18.76
C ILE A 303 1.74 -20.29 19.11
N VAL A 304 0.92 -19.48 18.45
CA VAL A 304 -0.54 -19.43 18.64
C VAL A 304 -1.20 -20.10 17.45
N GLU A 305 -1.75 -21.31 17.65
CA GLU A 305 -2.47 -22.09 16.64
C GLU A 305 -3.99 -21.99 16.87
N SER A 306 -4.79 -21.90 15.81
CA SER A 306 -6.26 -21.76 15.87
C SER A 306 -6.97 -22.66 14.86
N THR A 307 -8.18 -23.16 15.17
CA THR A 307 -8.99 -23.96 14.23
C THR A 307 -9.78 -23.13 13.22
N GLY A 308 -9.74 -21.80 13.31
CA GLY A 308 -10.32 -20.86 12.35
C GLY A 308 -9.69 -19.47 12.44
N PRO A 309 -9.88 -18.62 11.42
CA PRO A 309 -9.17 -17.35 11.31
C PRO A 309 -9.52 -16.40 12.45
N VAL A 310 -8.48 -15.83 13.07
CA VAL A 310 -8.56 -14.87 14.18
C VAL A 310 -7.66 -13.67 13.89
N THR A 311 -7.87 -12.56 14.61
CA THR A 311 -6.85 -11.51 14.76
C THR A 311 -6.11 -11.71 16.07
N VAL A 312 -4.79 -11.51 16.07
CA VAL A 312 -3.94 -11.63 17.27
C VAL A 312 -3.13 -10.35 17.47
N HIS A 313 -3.07 -9.86 18.70
CA HIS A 313 -2.16 -8.79 19.11
C HIS A 313 -1.32 -9.28 20.29
N GLN A 314 -0.05 -8.88 20.38
CA GLN A 314 0.74 -9.00 21.61
C GLN A 314 0.90 -7.63 22.28
N PHE A 315 1.04 -7.65 23.60
CA PHE A 315 1.20 -6.48 24.45
C PHE A 315 2.36 -6.73 25.41
N ASN A 316 3.32 -5.81 25.42
CA ASN A 316 4.51 -5.91 26.22
C ASN A 316 4.70 -4.64 27.06
N PRO A 317 4.24 -4.62 28.33
CA PRO A 317 3.38 -5.60 29.00
C PRO A 317 1.88 -5.35 28.81
N LEU A 318 1.08 -6.38 29.03
CA LEU A 318 -0.39 -6.35 28.97
C LEU A 318 -1.06 -5.35 29.93
N ASN A 319 -0.37 -4.93 31.00
CA ASN A 319 -0.95 -4.03 31.98
C ASN A 319 0.09 -3.08 32.62
N ARG A 320 -0.37 -1.88 32.97
CA ARG A 320 0.40 -0.79 33.61
C ARG A 320 0.57 -0.91 35.14
N SER A 321 0.34 -2.07 35.76
CA SER A 321 0.17 -2.18 37.23
C SER A 321 1.49 -2.23 38.02
N GLY A 322 2.44 -1.37 37.68
CA GLY A 322 3.76 -1.29 38.30
C GLY A 322 4.75 -0.48 37.46
N VAL A 323 4.47 -0.39 36.15
CA VAL A 323 5.30 0.24 35.13
C VAL A 323 4.47 1.19 34.28
N ALA A 324 5.09 2.31 33.94
CA ALA A 324 4.59 3.37 33.07
C ALA A 324 5.32 3.27 31.73
N SER A 325 5.06 2.15 31.04
CA SER A 325 5.66 1.76 29.76
C SER A 325 4.93 0.53 29.21
N THR A 326 4.58 0.54 27.90
CA THR A 326 4.10 -0.60 27.11
C THR A 326 4.04 -0.23 25.61
N ASP A 327 4.15 -1.23 24.73
CA ASP A 327 3.68 -1.10 23.34
C ASP A 327 2.98 -2.38 22.87
N ALA A 328 2.38 -2.33 21.68
CA ALA A 328 1.52 -3.40 21.16
C ALA A 328 1.73 -3.68 19.67
N SER A 329 2.04 -4.93 19.31
CA SER A 329 2.13 -5.37 17.92
C SER A 329 0.85 -6.07 17.45
N LEU A 330 0.31 -5.69 16.29
CA LEU A 330 -0.56 -6.58 15.51
C LEU A 330 0.30 -7.74 14.99
N LEU A 331 -0.11 -8.98 15.27
CA LEU A 331 0.63 -10.13 14.78
C LEU A 331 0.23 -10.51 13.35
N LEU A 332 1.24 -10.68 12.50
CA LEU A 332 1.08 -11.17 11.13
C LEU A 332 1.08 -12.71 11.15
N PRO A 333 0.09 -13.38 10.52
CA PRO A 333 0.03 -14.84 10.51
C PRO A 333 1.12 -15.46 9.64
N SER A 334 1.44 -16.74 9.88
CA SER A 334 2.58 -17.44 9.25
C SER A 334 2.52 -17.52 7.72
N HIS A 335 1.34 -17.39 7.11
CA HIS A 335 1.14 -17.36 5.67
C HIS A 335 1.39 -15.97 5.03
N ALA A 336 1.57 -14.92 5.84
CA ALA A 336 1.67 -13.53 5.40
C ALA A 336 2.93 -12.80 5.92
N ILE A 337 3.73 -13.46 6.75
CA ILE A 337 5.16 -13.13 6.95
C ILE A 337 5.97 -13.59 5.73
N GLY A 338 7.08 -12.91 5.46
CA GLY A 338 7.86 -13.06 4.23
C GLY A 338 9.31 -13.50 4.48
N THR A 339 10.18 -13.21 3.50
CA THR A 339 11.59 -13.62 3.50
C THR A 339 12.60 -12.49 3.26
N ASP A 340 12.15 -11.27 3.01
CA ASP A 340 13.00 -10.07 2.89
C ASP A 340 12.41 -8.97 3.78
N TYR A 341 13.26 -8.42 4.65
CA TYR A 341 12.91 -7.41 5.63
C TYR A 341 14.01 -6.35 5.72
N MET A 342 13.58 -5.13 6.02
CA MET A 342 14.46 -4.03 6.36
C MET A 342 13.95 -3.42 7.66
N VAL A 343 14.85 -3.25 8.63
CA VAL A 343 14.53 -2.80 9.98
C VAL A 343 14.13 -1.32 9.96
N LEU A 344 13.07 -0.99 10.68
CA LEU A 344 12.71 0.37 11.07
C LEU A 344 12.38 0.35 12.56
N GLY A 345 13.02 1.23 13.33
CA GLY A 345 12.74 1.40 14.75
C GLY A 345 13.20 2.76 15.24
N TRP A 346 13.56 2.82 16.51
CA TRP A 346 14.10 3.98 17.19
C TRP A 346 15.46 3.61 17.86
N PRO A 347 16.36 4.56 18.15
CA PRO A 347 17.53 4.29 19.00
C PRO A 347 17.19 4.38 20.49
N THR A 348 17.79 3.54 21.32
CA THR A 348 17.68 3.65 22.78
C THR A 348 18.22 4.98 23.31
N THR A 349 17.62 5.48 24.39
CA THR A 349 18.16 6.59 25.18
C THR A 349 19.04 6.08 26.34
N THR A 350 19.78 6.99 26.97
CA THR A 350 20.34 6.83 28.32
C THR A 350 20.14 8.14 29.06
N SER A 351 19.46 8.11 30.20
CA SER A 351 19.05 9.29 30.97
C SER A 351 19.54 9.20 32.43
N PHE A 352 19.21 10.20 33.25
CA PHE A 352 19.50 10.15 34.69
C PHE A 352 18.61 9.15 35.46
N ARG A 353 17.60 8.57 34.80
CA ARG A 353 16.74 7.49 35.32
C ARG A 353 17.08 6.14 34.73
N VAL A 354 17.55 6.13 33.48
CA VAL A 354 17.80 4.94 32.68
C VAL A 354 19.27 4.91 32.30
N THR A 355 20.07 4.19 33.08
CA THR A 355 21.52 4.12 32.90
C THR A 355 21.96 3.12 31.85
N GLU A 356 21.06 2.25 31.43
CA GLU A 356 21.29 1.09 30.56
C GLU A 356 20.06 0.91 29.66
N GLY A 357 20.28 0.53 28.39
CA GLY A 357 19.25 0.45 27.36
C GLY A 357 19.81 0.00 26.00
N ARG A 358 19.05 -0.75 25.19
CA ARG A 358 19.41 -1.18 23.83
C ARG A 358 18.28 -0.99 22.82
N ALA A 359 18.67 -0.87 21.55
CA ALA A 359 17.79 -1.10 20.41
C ALA A 359 18.06 -2.51 19.84
N TYR A 360 17.05 -3.17 19.28
CA TYR A 360 17.17 -4.56 18.82
C TYR A 360 16.26 -4.88 17.63
N PHE A 361 16.55 -5.99 16.97
CA PHE A 361 15.56 -6.71 16.17
C PHE A 361 15.60 -8.21 16.44
N THR A 362 14.42 -8.82 16.43
CA THR A 362 14.18 -10.20 16.87
C THR A 362 13.48 -10.98 15.78
N ILE A 363 14.01 -12.16 15.45
CA ILE A 363 13.61 -12.99 14.32
C ILE A 363 13.16 -14.37 14.82
N ILE A 364 11.94 -14.79 14.44
CA ILE A 364 11.38 -16.11 14.78
C ILE A 364 11.12 -16.89 13.49
N ALA A 365 11.63 -18.12 13.38
CA ALA A 365 11.40 -18.95 12.20
C ALA A 365 10.06 -19.70 12.25
N ALA A 366 9.30 -19.66 11.14
CA ALA A 366 8.08 -20.45 10.98
C ALA A 366 8.33 -21.93 10.68
N GLU A 367 9.53 -22.26 10.19
CA GLU A 367 9.87 -23.59 9.67
C GLU A 367 11.26 -24.06 10.12
N ASP A 368 11.43 -25.38 10.15
CA ASP A 368 12.71 -26.03 10.42
C ASP A 368 13.77 -25.78 9.34
N ALA A 369 15.04 -25.73 9.76
CA ALA A 369 16.20 -25.46 8.90
C ALA A 369 16.11 -24.16 8.05
N THR A 370 15.49 -23.12 8.61
CA THR A 370 15.42 -21.79 8.01
C THR A 370 16.79 -21.10 8.10
N GLN A 371 17.45 -20.86 6.97
CA GLN A 371 18.65 -20.02 6.94
C GLN A 371 18.25 -18.55 6.91
N VAL A 372 18.86 -17.75 7.78
CA VAL A 372 18.61 -16.30 7.91
C VAL A 372 19.94 -15.57 7.80
N THR A 373 20.07 -14.61 6.89
CA THR A 373 21.25 -13.76 6.72
C THR A 373 20.91 -12.31 7.07
N VAL A 374 21.66 -11.74 8.00
CA VAL A 374 21.49 -10.37 8.48
C VAL A 374 22.68 -9.49 8.10
N GLU A 375 22.44 -8.20 7.90
CA GLU A 375 23.46 -7.16 7.72
C GLU A 375 23.05 -5.91 8.52
N PRO A 376 23.64 -5.68 9.72
CA PRO A 376 23.22 -4.60 10.60
C PRO A 376 23.84 -3.24 10.23
N THR A 377 23.13 -2.14 10.49
CA THR A 377 23.62 -0.76 10.31
C THR A 377 24.37 -0.20 11.52
N ALA A 378 24.11 -0.71 12.73
CA ALA A 378 24.84 -0.43 13.95
C ALA A 378 25.63 -1.67 14.44
N PRO A 379 26.54 -1.53 15.43
CA PRO A 379 27.19 -2.68 16.06
C PRO A 379 26.17 -3.55 16.80
N ILE A 380 26.42 -4.86 16.87
CA ILE A 380 25.65 -5.83 17.66
C ILE A 380 26.56 -6.42 18.75
N GLU A 381 26.11 -6.47 20.00
CA GLU A 381 26.88 -7.07 21.10
C GLU A 381 26.83 -8.62 21.03
N ALA A 382 27.87 -9.31 21.53
CA ALA A 382 27.92 -10.77 21.56
C ALA A 382 27.13 -11.32 22.76
N GLY A 383 26.19 -12.23 22.50
CA GLY A 383 25.39 -12.88 23.54
C GLY A 383 24.76 -14.19 23.05
N GLY A 384 24.25 -15.02 23.96
CA GLY A 384 23.42 -16.20 23.65
C GLY A 384 23.91 -17.16 22.55
N GLY A 385 25.22 -17.31 22.33
CA GLY A 385 25.80 -18.14 21.26
C GLY A 385 26.04 -17.44 19.92
N VAL A 386 25.75 -16.14 19.83
CA VAL A 386 25.97 -15.25 18.68
C VAL A 386 27.26 -14.44 18.89
N SER A 387 28.08 -14.35 17.85
CA SER A 387 29.25 -13.45 17.81
C SER A 387 28.81 -12.00 17.54
N ALA A 388 29.48 -11.03 18.17
CA ALA A 388 29.31 -9.61 17.89
C ALA A 388 29.53 -9.30 16.39
N LEU A 389 28.77 -8.33 15.88
CA LEU A 389 28.82 -7.89 14.49
C LEU A 389 29.22 -6.40 14.41
N THR A 390 30.03 -6.04 13.41
CA THR A 390 30.23 -4.64 13.03
C THR A 390 29.20 -4.22 11.97
N PRO A 391 28.90 -2.91 11.82
CA PRO A 391 28.10 -2.40 10.71
C PRO A 391 28.53 -2.97 9.34
N GLY A 392 27.57 -3.39 8.51
CA GLY A 392 27.81 -4.00 7.20
C GLY A 392 28.38 -5.44 7.25
N GLN A 393 28.54 -6.05 8.43
CA GLN A 393 28.98 -7.45 8.53
C GLN A 393 27.81 -8.41 8.27
N ARG A 394 27.79 -9.03 7.09
CA ARG A 394 26.87 -10.14 6.79
C ARG A 394 27.18 -11.36 7.65
N GLN A 395 26.18 -11.89 8.34
CA GLN A 395 26.25 -13.19 9.02
C GLN A 395 24.99 -14.01 8.76
N THR A 396 25.19 -15.31 8.50
CA THR A 396 24.11 -16.28 8.28
C THR A 396 23.98 -17.21 9.48
N PHE A 397 22.74 -17.40 9.94
CA PHE A 397 22.32 -18.31 10.99
C PHE A 397 21.43 -19.41 10.40
N THR A 398 21.16 -20.46 11.19
CA THR A 398 20.14 -21.47 10.87
C THR A 398 19.25 -21.65 12.09
N LEU A 399 17.93 -21.53 11.87
CA LEU A 399 16.90 -21.56 12.90
C LEU A 399 15.89 -22.67 12.59
N ASP A 400 15.39 -23.34 13.63
CA ASP A 400 14.27 -24.28 13.52
C ASP A 400 12.92 -23.63 13.90
N ARG A 401 11.77 -24.28 13.62
CA ARG A 401 10.43 -23.69 13.88
C ARG A 401 10.28 -23.25 15.34
N GLY A 402 9.92 -21.99 15.57
CA GLY A 402 9.82 -21.40 16.91
C GLY A 402 11.15 -21.06 17.59
N GLN A 403 12.30 -21.28 16.93
CA GLN A 403 13.58 -20.75 17.41
C GLN A 403 13.67 -19.25 17.12
N VAL A 404 14.23 -18.52 18.08
CA VAL A 404 14.40 -17.07 18.09
C VAL A 404 15.87 -16.72 17.94
N LEU A 405 16.15 -15.69 17.15
CA LEU A 405 17.41 -14.97 17.06
C LEU A 405 17.15 -13.50 17.43
N SER A 406 17.69 -13.05 18.56
CA SER A 406 17.73 -11.64 18.94
C SER A 406 19.11 -11.05 18.64
N LEU A 407 19.14 -9.79 18.21
CA LEU A 407 20.32 -9.03 17.84
C LEU A 407 20.19 -7.60 18.38
N SER A 408 20.75 -7.36 19.55
CA SER A 408 20.68 -6.09 20.28
C SER A 408 21.97 -5.27 20.13
N THR A 409 21.86 -3.94 20.11
CA THR A 409 23.00 -3.02 20.14
C THR A 409 23.80 -3.18 21.43
N PRO A 410 25.07 -2.72 21.50
CA PRO A 410 25.71 -2.40 22.78
C PRO A 410 24.82 -1.54 23.68
N ASN A 411 25.08 -1.62 24.99
CA ASN A 411 24.36 -0.91 26.06
C ASN A 411 24.81 0.57 26.12
N GLU A 412 24.61 1.28 25.01
CA GLU A 412 25.03 2.66 24.75
C GLU A 412 23.97 3.39 23.90
N ALA A 413 23.59 4.61 24.30
CA ALA A 413 22.55 5.39 23.61
C ALA A 413 22.91 5.78 22.16
N GLY A 414 21.88 5.95 21.34
CA GLY A 414 22.03 6.49 19.98
C GLY A 414 22.54 5.50 18.93
N HIS A 415 22.65 4.21 19.27
CA HIS A 415 22.74 3.15 18.26
C HIS A 415 21.36 2.91 17.63
N ASP A 416 21.29 3.00 16.31
CA ASP A 416 20.06 2.88 15.52
C ASP A 416 20.21 1.74 14.51
N LEU A 417 19.36 0.72 14.59
CA LEU A 417 19.38 -0.44 13.70
C LEU A 417 18.50 -0.25 12.44
N SER A 418 17.86 0.90 12.27
CA SER A 418 17.08 1.20 11.07
C SER A 418 17.94 1.09 9.81
N GLY A 419 17.36 0.57 8.73
CA GLY A 419 18.06 0.24 7.48
C GLY A 419 18.83 -1.10 7.49
N SER A 420 18.97 -1.77 8.65
CA SER A 420 19.52 -3.14 8.71
C SER A 420 18.71 -4.08 7.83
N THR A 421 19.37 -4.99 7.11
CA THR A 421 18.68 -5.92 6.19
C THR A 421 18.68 -7.35 6.71
N ILE A 422 17.59 -8.07 6.44
CA ILE A 422 17.36 -9.45 6.87
C ILE A 422 16.79 -10.19 5.65
N THR A 423 17.41 -11.30 5.28
CA THR A 423 16.95 -12.18 4.19
C THR A 423 16.92 -13.63 4.67
N SER A 424 15.94 -14.42 4.24
CA SER A 424 15.81 -15.81 4.65
C SER A 424 15.43 -16.76 3.51
N THR A 425 15.63 -18.06 3.73
CA THR A 425 15.24 -19.11 2.77
C THR A 425 13.80 -19.60 2.92
N LYS A 426 13.11 -19.19 3.99
CA LYS A 426 11.76 -19.59 4.42
C LYS A 426 11.14 -18.49 5.30
N PRO A 427 9.80 -18.45 5.49
CA PRO A 427 9.16 -17.35 6.20
C PRO A 427 9.65 -17.17 7.65
N VAL A 428 9.84 -15.91 8.05
CA VAL A 428 10.25 -15.51 9.41
C VAL A 428 9.40 -14.34 9.90
N ALA A 429 8.98 -14.38 11.16
CA ALA A 429 8.47 -13.19 11.83
C ALA A 429 9.66 -12.32 12.25
N VAL A 430 9.60 -11.02 11.99
CA VAL A 430 10.63 -10.05 12.40
C VAL A 430 9.98 -8.94 13.21
N TYR A 431 10.56 -8.65 14.37
CA TYR A 431 10.19 -7.54 15.23
C TYR A 431 11.35 -6.54 15.28
N SER A 432 11.05 -5.25 15.38
CA SER A 432 12.03 -4.23 15.78
C SER A 432 11.54 -3.59 17.07
N GLY A 433 12.48 -3.25 17.97
CA GLY A 433 12.12 -2.57 19.19
C GLY A 433 13.26 -1.84 19.90
N SER A 434 12.96 -1.31 21.07
CA SER A 434 13.91 -0.65 21.97
C SER A 434 13.41 -0.76 23.40
N GLU A 435 14.31 -1.13 24.31
CA GLU A 435 14.00 -1.28 25.75
C GLU A 435 13.50 0.01 26.38
N CYS A 436 13.98 1.16 25.89
CA CYS A 436 13.65 2.52 26.35
C CYS A 436 14.01 3.57 25.28
N ALA A 437 13.00 4.15 24.65
CA ALA A 437 13.10 5.19 23.61
C ALA A 437 12.51 6.54 24.07
N ASP A 438 13.34 7.56 24.30
CA ASP A 438 12.87 8.96 24.35
C ASP A 438 12.49 9.40 22.93
N VAL A 439 11.28 9.93 22.70
CA VAL A 439 10.82 10.42 21.38
C VAL A 439 10.37 11.89 21.48
N PRO A 440 11.00 12.83 20.74
CA PRO A 440 12.31 12.71 20.10
C PRO A 440 13.42 12.40 21.13
N VAL A 441 14.63 12.06 20.67
CA VAL A 441 15.74 11.68 21.57
C VAL A 441 16.06 12.81 22.57
N GLY A 442 15.88 12.52 23.86
CA GLY A 442 16.02 13.47 24.98
C GLY A 442 14.71 14.11 25.47
N THR A 443 13.58 13.83 24.84
CA THR A 443 12.23 14.16 25.33
C THR A 443 11.69 12.98 26.13
N ALA A 444 11.52 13.18 27.43
CA ALA A 444 11.09 12.16 28.39
C ALA A 444 9.55 12.04 28.43
N ALA A 445 8.97 11.00 29.03
CA ALA A 445 9.67 9.77 29.43
C ALA A 445 9.97 8.92 28.19
N CYS A 446 10.84 7.94 28.37
CA CYS A 446 10.98 6.89 27.38
C CYS A 446 9.91 5.83 27.61
N ASP A 447 9.53 5.17 26.52
CA ASP A 447 8.74 3.94 26.56
C ASP A 447 9.52 2.81 25.86
N HIS A 448 9.13 1.58 26.14
CA HIS A 448 9.35 0.44 25.26
C HIS A 448 8.68 0.73 23.92
N LEU A 449 9.31 0.29 22.84
CA LEU A 449 8.68 0.34 21.52
C LEU A 449 8.82 -1.03 20.87
N GLU A 450 7.75 -1.56 20.30
CA GLU A 450 7.80 -2.78 19.50
C GLU A 450 6.78 -2.77 18.35
N GLN A 451 7.21 -3.20 17.16
CA GLN A 451 6.30 -3.59 16.09
C GLN A 451 6.81 -4.83 15.35
N GLN A 452 5.90 -5.73 14.99
CA GLN A 452 6.17 -6.76 14.00
C GLN A 452 6.25 -6.11 12.62
N LEU A 453 7.43 -6.19 11.98
CA LEU A 453 7.70 -5.54 10.71
C LEU A 453 6.90 -6.17 9.57
N TYR A 454 6.51 -5.34 8.59
CA TYR A 454 5.97 -5.81 7.31
C TYR A 454 7.11 -6.26 6.37
N PRO A 455 7.02 -7.42 5.69
CA PRO A 455 8.00 -7.83 4.69
C PRO A 455 8.00 -6.89 3.48
N THR A 456 9.16 -6.70 2.84
CA THR A 456 9.39 -5.61 1.88
C THR A 456 8.55 -5.69 0.60
N ASP A 457 8.05 -6.87 0.25
CA ASP A 457 7.17 -7.10 -0.91
C ASP A 457 5.73 -6.62 -0.68
N THR A 458 5.29 -6.49 0.57
CA THR A 458 3.97 -5.92 0.93
C THR A 458 3.97 -4.38 0.94
N TRP A 459 5.14 -3.74 0.88
CA TRP A 459 5.31 -2.29 1.05
C TRP A 459 4.64 -1.45 -0.05
N GLY A 460 4.22 -0.24 0.31
CA GLY A 460 3.43 0.68 -0.52
C GLY A 460 4.21 1.80 -1.18
N ALA A 461 3.66 2.36 -2.25
CA ALA A 461 4.12 3.62 -2.85
C ALA A 461 3.21 4.82 -2.46
N THR A 462 2.06 4.57 -1.84
CA THR A 462 1.09 5.59 -1.42
C THR A 462 0.60 5.25 -0.02
N LEU A 463 0.73 6.20 0.91
CA LEU A 463 0.31 6.06 2.31
C LEU A 463 -0.46 7.30 2.74
N VAL A 464 -1.45 7.13 3.60
CA VAL A 464 -2.18 8.25 4.21
C VAL A 464 -1.93 8.17 5.70
N ALA A 465 -1.14 9.10 6.21
CA ALA A 465 -0.74 9.17 7.61
C ALA A 465 -1.73 10.05 8.38
N ALA A 466 -2.46 9.43 9.30
CA ALA A 466 -3.27 10.14 10.28
C ALA A 466 -2.43 10.39 11.53
N LYS A 467 -2.12 11.66 11.82
CA LYS A 467 -1.73 12.09 13.17
C LYS A 467 -2.64 11.40 14.21
N PHE A 468 -2.04 10.91 15.29
CA PHE A 468 -2.77 10.41 16.46
C PHE A 468 -3.76 11.46 17.00
N ALA A 469 -4.74 11.00 17.77
CA ALA A 469 -5.63 11.88 18.52
C ALA A 469 -4.76 12.80 19.40
N PRO A 470 -4.95 14.14 19.34
CA PRO A 470 -4.07 15.07 20.03
C PRO A 470 -4.25 15.00 21.53
N ARG A 471 -3.14 15.11 22.26
CA ARG A 471 -3.11 15.17 23.73
C ARG A 471 -3.23 16.61 24.23
N ASP A 472 -2.54 17.55 23.58
CA ASP A 472 -2.80 19.00 23.66
C ASP A 472 -2.39 19.70 22.34
N GLU A 473 -1.17 20.23 22.22
CA GLU A 473 -0.65 20.92 21.03
C GLU A 473 0.51 20.15 20.34
N GLU A 474 0.70 18.85 20.63
CA GLU A 474 1.91 18.11 20.25
C GLU A 474 1.97 17.64 18.78
N VAL A 475 3.20 17.44 18.29
CA VAL A 475 3.48 16.80 17.00
C VAL A 475 3.61 15.28 17.14
N ASP A 476 3.37 14.57 16.04
CA ASP A 476 3.82 13.18 15.88
C ASP A 476 5.20 13.19 15.19
N VAL A 477 6.03 12.20 15.51
CA VAL A 477 7.32 11.97 14.84
C VAL A 477 7.16 10.84 13.83
N TYR A 478 7.81 10.96 12.67
CA TYR A 478 7.75 10.01 11.57
C TYR A 478 9.15 9.63 11.12
N ARG A 479 9.34 8.36 10.79
CA ARG A 479 10.56 7.83 10.15
C ARG A 479 10.18 7.10 8.88
N LEU A 480 10.83 7.44 7.78
CA LEU A 480 10.59 6.89 6.46
C LEU A 480 11.85 6.21 5.93
N ILE A 481 11.72 4.99 5.40
CA ILE A 481 12.80 4.29 4.67
C ILE A 481 12.31 3.82 3.30
N ALA A 482 13.21 3.83 2.32
CA ALA A 482 12.95 3.38 0.96
C ALA A 482 13.51 1.97 0.69
N SER A 483 12.79 1.20 -0.14
CA SER A 483 13.21 -0.14 -0.58
C SER A 483 14.23 -0.12 -1.73
N GLN A 484 14.44 1.03 -2.38
CA GLN A 484 15.27 1.22 -3.58
C GLN A 484 16.05 2.55 -3.51
N ASP A 485 17.17 2.62 -4.21
CA ASP A 485 18.00 3.83 -4.29
C ASP A 485 17.32 4.94 -5.12
N GLY A 486 17.63 6.22 -4.83
CA GLY A 486 17.06 7.36 -5.56
C GLY A 486 15.52 7.49 -5.49
N THR A 487 14.87 6.90 -4.49
CA THR A 487 13.41 6.94 -4.32
C THR A 487 12.93 8.35 -4.06
N GLN A 488 12.20 8.93 -5.01
CA GLN A 488 11.58 10.25 -4.88
C GLN A 488 10.29 10.14 -4.07
N VAL A 489 10.07 11.07 -3.15
CA VAL A 489 8.89 11.12 -2.26
C VAL A 489 8.30 12.53 -2.26
N SER A 490 6.97 12.63 -2.23
CA SER A 490 6.21 13.86 -2.08
C SER A 490 5.17 13.76 -0.95
N PHE A 491 4.92 14.89 -0.29
CA PHE A 491 3.99 15.02 0.83
C PHE A 491 2.93 16.09 0.52
N THR A 492 1.65 15.76 0.74
CA THR A 492 0.52 16.69 0.61
C THR A 492 -0.37 16.64 1.86
N PRO A 493 -0.44 17.72 2.67
CA PRO A 493 0.34 18.96 2.60
C PRO A 493 1.84 18.73 2.87
N ALA A 494 2.65 19.77 2.72
CA ALA A 494 4.07 19.74 3.08
C ALA A 494 4.27 19.54 4.58
N VAL A 495 5.19 18.65 4.98
CA VAL A 495 5.48 18.24 6.36
C VAL A 495 6.97 18.31 6.64
N GLY A 496 7.38 18.44 7.91
CA GLY A 496 8.81 18.60 8.26
C GLY A 496 9.49 19.83 7.63
N GLY A 497 8.73 20.78 7.08
CA GLY A 497 9.24 21.92 6.31
C GLY A 497 9.52 21.65 4.83
N SER A 498 9.18 20.47 4.28
CA SER A 498 9.33 20.16 2.85
C SER A 498 8.07 19.54 2.23
N SER A 499 7.88 19.75 0.93
CA SER A 499 6.88 19.04 0.12
C SER A 499 7.45 17.79 -0.56
N GLN A 500 8.78 17.61 -0.59
CA GLN A 500 9.45 16.50 -1.27
C GLN A 500 10.78 16.10 -0.59
N THR A 501 11.21 14.86 -0.80
CA THR A 501 12.55 14.37 -0.45
C THR A 501 12.97 13.26 -1.43
N THR A 502 14.24 12.86 -1.40
CA THR A 502 14.77 11.71 -2.15
C THR A 502 15.60 10.85 -1.22
N LEU A 503 15.38 9.53 -1.24
CA LEU A 503 16.00 8.57 -0.32
C LEU A 503 16.68 7.42 -1.05
N ASP A 504 17.88 7.09 -0.60
CA ASP A 504 18.55 5.85 -0.99
C ASP A 504 18.04 4.64 -0.16
N ARG A 505 18.35 3.41 -0.58
CA ARG A 505 17.78 2.20 0.03
C ARG A 505 18.19 2.08 1.50
N GLY A 506 17.19 2.04 2.40
CA GLY A 506 17.42 2.00 3.84
C GLY A 506 17.92 3.30 4.47
N GLN A 507 17.99 4.40 3.70
CA GLN A 507 18.20 5.73 4.28
C GLN A 507 16.97 6.14 5.11
N VAL A 508 17.19 6.47 6.38
CA VAL A 508 16.16 7.03 7.25
C VAL A 508 15.95 8.51 6.96
N TYR A 509 14.70 8.92 6.79
CA TYR A 509 14.27 10.30 6.82
C TYR A 509 13.32 10.52 7.99
N GLU A 510 13.77 11.30 8.97
CA GLU A 510 13.02 11.65 10.17
C GLU A 510 12.43 13.05 10.05
N PHE A 511 11.15 13.20 10.41
CA PHE A 511 10.47 14.49 10.45
C PHE A 511 9.32 14.48 11.48
N SER A 512 8.78 15.65 11.79
CA SER A 512 7.63 15.79 12.69
C SER A 512 6.53 16.65 12.07
N THR A 513 5.28 16.40 12.45
CA THR A 513 4.13 17.20 12.02
C THR A 513 2.92 17.04 12.94
N ALA A 514 2.08 18.07 13.04
CA ALA A 514 0.75 18.00 13.64
C ALA A 514 -0.38 17.83 12.59
N GLU A 515 -0.03 17.84 11.30
CA GLU A 515 -0.97 17.65 10.18
C GLU A 515 -1.12 16.17 9.83
N HIS A 516 -2.32 15.74 9.43
CA HIS A 516 -2.50 14.52 8.63
C HIS A 516 -1.96 14.75 7.20
N PHE A 517 -1.39 13.74 6.55
CA PHE A 517 -0.82 13.90 5.20
C PHE A 517 -0.94 12.66 4.29
N LEU A 518 -0.99 12.91 2.99
CA LEU A 518 -0.74 11.94 1.93
C LEU A 518 0.76 11.91 1.61
N LEU A 519 1.32 10.70 1.55
CA LEU A 519 2.68 10.41 1.09
C LEU A 519 2.58 9.62 -0.22
N GLU A 520 3.25 10.11 -1.26
CA GLU A 520 3.39 9.43 -2.55
C GLU A 520 4.88 9.27 -2.89
N ALA A 521 5.28 8.10 -3.40
CA ALA A 521 6.67 7.75 -3.66
C ALA A 521 6.84 7.02 -5.00
N SER A 522 8.02 7.14 -5.62
CA SER A 522 8.35 6.46 -6.89
C SER A 522 8.61 4.95 -6.74
N ALA A 523 8.82 4.48 -5.50
CA ALA A 523 9.16 3.08 -5.17
C ALA A 523 8.51 2.69 -3.83
N PRO A 524 8.52 1.39 -3.43
CA PRO A 524 8.00 0.97 -2.12
C PRO A 524 8.75 1.63 -0.95
N VAL A 525 8.02 2.08 0.05
CA VAL A 525 8.53 2.66 1.31
C VAL A 525 7.83 2.07 2.54
N LEU A 526 8.48 2.19 3.70
CA LEU A 526 7.90 1.92 5.02
C LEU A 526 7.95 3.18 5.88
N LEU A 527 6.83 3.50 6.54
CA LEU A 527 6.66 4.68 7.38
C LEU A 527 6.34 4.26 8.81
N GLY A 528 7.28 4.48 9.72
CA GLY A 528 7.03 4.48 11.16
C GLY A 528 6.47 5.83 11.61
N GLN A 529 5.57 5.79 12.59
CA GLN A 529 4.99 6.94 13.27
C GLN A 529 5.08 6.70 14.78
N PHE A 530 5.42 7.74 15.54
CA PHE A 530 5.74 7.63 16.96
C PHE A 530 5.06 8.76 17.74
N MET A 531 4.43 8.42 18.88
CA MET A 531 4.02 9.42 19.86
C MET A 531 5.24 10.05 20.55
N VAL A 532 5.18 11.34 20.88
CA VAL A 532 6.22 12.02 21.67
C VAL A 532 6.04 11.78 23.19
N GLY A 533 7.12 11.91 23.96
CA GLY A 533 7.10 11.70 25.41
C GLY A 533 6.30 12.74 26.21
N ALA A 534 5.90 12.35 27.42
CA ALA A 534 5.13 13.12 28.39
C ALA A 534 5.68 14.51 28.78
N SER A 535 6.94 14.80 28.45
CA SER A 535 7.64 16.06 28.70
C SER A 535 7.97 16.84 27.43
N ASP A 536 7.34 16.52 26.30
CA ASP A 536 7.32 17.43 25.15
C ASP A 536 6.58 18.73 25.52
N ASP A 537 7.11 19.88 25.11
CA ASP A 537 6.50 21.20 25.44
C ASP A 537 5.06 21.32 24.90
N GLY A 538 4.70 20.57 23.85
CA GLY A 538 3.35 20.48 23.29
C GLY A 538 2.41 19.50 24.00
N VAL A 539 2.93 18.59 24.85
CA VAL A 539 2.12 17.71 25.72
C VAL A 539 2.00 18.31 27.13
N CYS A 540 3.05 18.93 27.65
CA CYS A 540 3.04 19.56 28.96
C CYS A 540 4.07 20.71 29.09
N SER A 541 3.58 21.93 29.30
CA SER A 541 4.40 23.12 29.46
C SER A 541 4.71 23.45 30.94
N GLY A 542 5.80 22.90 31.50
CA GLY A 542 6.29 23.36 32.80
C GLY A 542 7.40 22.56 33.49
N LEU A 543 7.99 23.15 34.53
CA LEU A 543 9.08 22.55 35.32
C LEU A 543 8.68 21.31 36.15
N PHE A 544 7.39 20.95 36.16
CA PHE A 544 6.82 19.88 36.97
C PHE A 544 5.67 19.17 36.23
N CYS A 545 5.97 18.54 35.10
CA CYS A 545 5.02 17.68 34.37
C CYS A 545 4.71 16.40 35.15
N SER A 546 3.76 16.51 36.08
CA SER A 546 3.26 15.41 36.91
C SER A 546 1.88 14.95 36.43
N GLY A 547 1.86 13.84 35.70
CA GLY A 547 0.64 13.21 35.18
C GLY A 547 0.21 13.67 33.79
N SER A 548 1.17 13.86 32.87
CA SER A 548 0.86 14.03 31.45
C SER A 548 0.20 12.77 30.86
N PRO A 549 -0.65 12.90 29.84
CA PRO A 549 -1.17 11.77 29.07
C PRO A 549 -0.10 11.22 28.11
N GLY A 550 0.02 9.90 28.06
CA GLY A 550 0.86 9.15 27.11
C GLY A 550 2.37 9.37 27.25
N ASP A 551 3.11 8.33 26.92
CA ASP A 551 4.54 8.37 26.58
C ASP A 551 4.71 7.78 25.16
N PRO A 552 5.92 7.52 24.64
CA PRO A 552 6.06 7.04 23.26
C PRO A 552 5.34 5.71 22.96
N ALA A 553 4.89 5.54 21.72
CA ALA A 553 4.34 4.30 21.18
C ALA A 553 4.59 4.29 19.66
N PHE A 554 4.89 3.12 19.08
CA PHE A 554 5.36 2.97 17.71
C PHE A 554 4.28 2.33 16.82
N LEU A 555 4.00 2.94 15.67
CA LEU A 555 3.04 2.47 14.66
C LEU A 555 3.73 2.30 13.30
N LEU A 556 3.50 1.15 12.65
CA LEU A 556 3.79 0.97 11.22
C LEU A 556 2.59 1.36 10.36
N ASN A 557 2.71 2.46 9.62
CA ASN A 557 1.62 2.95 8.76
C ASN A 557 1.31 1.99 7.61
N VAL A 558 0.02 1.74 7.40
CA VAL A 558 -0.49 0.86 6.34
C VAL A 558 -0.60 1.64 5.03
N SER A 559 -0.15 1.03 3.93
CA SER A 559 -0.31 1.58 2.58
C SER A 559 -1.74 1.41 2.04
N THR A 560 -2.17 2.35 1.20
CA THR A 560 -3.51 2.34 0.59
C THR A 560 -3.80 1.08 -0.22
N ARG A 561 -2.78 0.41 -0.79
CA ARG A 561 -2.97 -0.89 -1.48
C ARG A 561 -3.31 -2.07 -0.55
N GLN A 562 -3.10 -1.91 0.75
CA GLN A 562 -3.38 -2.94 1.77
C GLN A 562 -4.65 -2.64 2.59
N TYR A 563 -5.36 -1.55 2.27
CA TYR A 563 -6.60 -1.11 2.93
C TYR A 563 -7.76 -2.09 2.70
N ARG A 564 -8.77 -2.05 3.58
CA ARG A 564 -9.93 -2.96 3.58
C ARG A 564 -11.23 -2.19 3.81
N SER A 565 -12.34 -2.80 3.44
CA SER A 565 -13.70 -2.32 3.74
C SER A 565 -14.31 -2.93 5.00
N ASP A 566 -13.64 -3.90 5.62
CA ASP A 566 -14.04 -4.59 6.85
C ASP A 566 -12.84 -4.86 7.75
N TYR A 567 -12.99 -4.51 9.02
CA TYR A 567 -11.98 -4.63 10.08
C TYR A 567 -12.59 -5.07 11.40
N ILE A 568 -11.87 -5.93 12.14
CA ILE A 568 -12.19 -6.26 13.54
C ILE A 568 -10.94 -6.09 14.40
N VAL A 569 -11.02 -5.18 15.37
CA VAL A 569 -9.91 -4.69 16.21
C VAL A 569 -10.22 -4.84 17.70
N LEU A 570 -9.18 -4.79 18.53
CA LEU A 570 -9.29 -4.87 19.99
C LEU A 570 -8.73 -3.62 20.67
N ILE A 571 -9.59 -2.80 21.27
CA ILE A 571 -9.11 -1.80 22.22
C ILE A 571 -8.74 -2.51 23.53
N PRO A 572 -7.47 -2.43 23.98
CA PRO A 572 -7.03 -3.03 25.23
C PRO A 572 -7.69 -2.34 26.44
N ALA A 573 -7.71 -3.04 27.58
CA ALA A 573 -8.24 -2.50 28.82
C ALA A 573 -7.19 -1.72 29.62
N GLY A 574 -7.63 -0.75 30.42
CA GLY A 574 -6.79 -0.01 31.35
C GLY A 574 -6.27 1.34 30.87
N PHE A 575 -6.63 1.76 29.64
CA PHE A 575 -6.31 3.06 29.05
C PHE A 575 -7.48 4.04 29.14
N GLY A 576 -7.22 5.30 29.47
CA GLY A 576 -8.24 6.32 29.74
C GLY A 576 -8.93 6.84 28.48
N ASP A 577 -8.16 7.13 27.44
CA ASP A 577 -8.64 7.61 26.14
C ASP A 577 -8.21 6.62 25.03
N ASN A 578 -9.15 6.24 24.17
CA ASN A 578 -8.96 5.24 23.12
C ASN A 578 -9.65 5.67 21.83
N PHE A 579 -8.99 5.46 20.68
CA PHE A 579 -9.45 5.97 19.40
C PHE A 579 -9.21 4.99 18.26
N LEU A 580 -10.12 5.03 17.27
CA LEU A 580 -9.91 4.51 15.94
C LEU A 580 -9.64 5.67 14.98
N SER A 581 -8.41 5.76 14.46
CA SER A 581 -8.05 6.64 13.35
C SER A 581 -8.35 5.93 12.03
N ILE A 582 -9.27 6.47 11.24
CA ILE A 582 -9.77 5.88 10.00
C ILE A 582 -9.45 6.80 8.81
N THR A 583 -8.55 6.37 7.92
CA THR A 583 -8.14 7.14 6.73
C THR A 583 -8.96 6.71 5.52
N ALA A 584 -9.78 7.61 4.98
CA ALA A 584 -10.79 7.27 3.98
C ALA A 584 -10.81 8.25 2.79
N PRO A 585 -11.16 7.79 1.58
CA PRO A 585 -11.50 8.69 0.48
C PRO A 585 -12.72 9.55 0.83
N THR A 586 -12.72 10.81 0.39
CA THR A 586 -13.83 11.75 0.60
C THR A 586 -15.15 11.20 0.03
N GLY A 587 -16.18 11.15 0.87
CA GLY A 587 -17.50 10.60 0.52
C GLY A 587 -17.68 9.11 0.85
N THR A 588 -16.65 8.42 1.34
CA THR A 588 -16.79 7.07 1.91
C THR A 588 -17.69 7.13 3.14
N SER A 589 -18.68 6.24 3.22
CA SER A 589 -19.48 6.04 4.42
C SER A 589 -18.83 4.98 5.30
N VAL A 590 -18.64 5.30 6.58
CA VAL A 590 -18.00 4.42 7.57
C VAL A 590 -18.96 4.20 8.74
N SER A 591 -18.96 2.98 9.29
CA SER A 591 -19.68 2.62 10.50
C SER A 591 -18.79 1.83 11.46
N VAL A 592 -18.95 2.08 12.77
CA VAL A 592 -18.35 1.32 13.86
C VAL A 592 -19.48 0.64 14.63
N ASP A 593 -19.37 -0.67 14.85
CA ASP A 593 -20.36 -1.52 15.53
C ASP A 593 -21.78 -1.40 14.94
N GLY A 594 -21.85 -1.29 13.61
CA GLY A 594 -23.10 -1.09 12.86
C GLY A 594 -23.76 0.29 13.04
N GLN A 595 -23.12 1.23 13.74
CA GLN A 595 -23.55 2.63 13.83
C GLN A 595 -22.71 3.49 12.87
N ALA A 596 -23.36 4.34 12.08
CA ALA A 596 -22.66 5.29 11.20
C ALA A 596 -21.80 6.26 12.02
N VAL A 597 -20.55 6.48 11.60
CA VAL A 597 -19.59 7.36 12.29
C VAL A 597 -20.13 8.79 12.33
N SER A 598 -20.22 9.34 13.53
CA SER A 598 -20.86 10.64 13.81
C SER A 598 -19.88 11.80 14.05
N VAL A 599 -18.57 11.53 14.13
CA VAL A 599 -17.55 12.58 14.22
C VAL A 599 -17.36 13.26 12.86
N THR A 600 -17.13 14.56 12.87
CA THR A 600 -16.75 15.31 11.66
C THR A 600 -15.34 14.89 11.24
N PRO A 601 -15.10 14.43 9.99
CA PRO A 601 -13.77 14.07 9.54
C PRO A 601 -12.91 15.30 9.24
N SER A 602 -11.61 15.18 9.52
CA SER A 602 -10.57 16.14 9.14
C SER A 602 -10.14 15.89 7.70
N ALA A 603 -10.38 16.85 6.79
CA ALA A 603 -9.96 16.75 5.39
C ALA A 603 -8.45 17.01 5.24
N ILE A 604 -7.74 16.19 4.48
CA ILE A 604 -6.31 16.35 4.20
C ILE A 604 -6.14 17.37 3.07
N THR A 605 -5.72 18.58 3.42
CA THR A 605 -5.69 19.74 2.51
C THR A 605 -4.87 19.46 1.25
N GLY A 606 -5.49 19.67 0.09
CA GLY A 606 -4.88 19.43 -1.23
C GLY A 606 -5.15 18.05 -1.82
N THR A 607 -5.88 17.17 -1.12
CA THR A 607 -6.12 15.78 -1.54
C THR A 607 -7.63 15.45 -1.61
N ASN A 608 -7.94 14.21 -2.01
CA ASN A 608 -9.27 13.60 -1.89
C ASN A 608 -9.41 12.69 -0.65
N TRP A 609 -8.57 12.86 0.37
CA TRP A 609 -8.56 12.05 1.60
C TRP A 609 -9.06 12.82 2.82
N GLN A 610 -9.61 12.07 3.77
CA GLN A 610 -10.15 12.56 5.03
C GLN A 610 -9.89 11.55 6.15
N VAL A 611 -9.81 12.03 7.39
CA VAL A 611 -9.51 11.22 8.59
C VAL A 611 -10.66 11.35 9.58
N TYR A 612 -11.20 10.21 10.04
CA TYR A 612 -12.08 10.16 11.21
C TYR A 612 -11.26 9.72 12.42
N GLN A 613 -11.27 10.50 13.51
CA GLN A 613 -10.77 10.07 14.82
C GLN A 613 -11.98 9.74 15.69
N VAL A 614 -12.29 8.45 15.85
CA VAL A 614 -13.51 7.96 16.52
C VAL A 614 -13.16 7.50 17.94
N PRO A 615 -13.64 8.17 19.00
CA PRO A 615 -13.46 7.68 20.37
C PRO A 615 -14.22 6.37 20.58
N VAL A 616 -13.59 5.41 21.24
CA VAL A 616 -14.10 4.05 21.46
C VAL A 616 -13.88 3.59 22.92
N GLY A 617 -14.53 2.48 23.29
CA GLY A 617 -14.36 1.87 24.62
C GLY A 617 -13.39 0.69 24.58
N GLU A 618 -13.17 0.06 25.73
CA GLU A 618 -12.43 -1.21 25.82
C GLU A 618 -13.21 -2.35 25.12
N GLY A 619 -12.51 -3.22 24.38
CA GLY A 619 -13.09 -4.43 23.79
C GLY A 619 -13.02 -4.52 22.27
N VAL A 620 -13.81 -5.44 21.71
CA VAL A 620 -13.81 -5.73 20.27
C VAL A 620 -14.73 -4.77 19.53
N HIS A 621 -14.16 -4.06 18.56
CA HIS A 621 -14.90 -3.16 17.66
C HIS A 621 -14.84 -3.66 16.22
N ARG A 622 -15.93 -3.49 15.47
CA ARG A 622 -15.99 -3.79 14.04
C ARG A 622 -16.18 -2.52 13.22
N VAL A 623 -15.31 -2.29 12.24
CA VAL A 623 -15.39 -1.14 11.32
C VAL A 623 -15.75 -1.65 9.92
N GLU A 624 -16.82 -1.10 9.36
CA GLU A 624 -17.29 -1.39 8.00
C GLU A 624 -17.32 -0.08 7.18
N ALA A 625 -16.88 -0.12 5.93
CA ALA A 625 -16.79 1.05 5.05
C ALA A 625 -17.22 0.74 3.60
N SER A 626 -17.76 1.73 2.89
CA SER A 626 -18.22 1.57 1.49
C SER A 626 -17.10 1.57 0.44
N GLN A 627 -15.86 1.85 0.85
CA GLN A 627 -14.63 1.79 0.07
C GLN A 627 -13.50 1.27 0.98
N PRO A 628 -12.35 0.82 0.44
CA PRO A 628 -11.18 0.52 1.26
C PRO A 628 -10.71 1.75 2.05
N VAL A 629 -10.56 1.59 3.36
CA VAL A 629 -10.04 2.59 4.29
C VAL A 629 -8.82 2.03 5.03
N GLY A 630 -7.95 2.89 5.53
CA GLY A 630 -6.95 2.50 6.52
C GLY A 630 -7.53 2.60 7.92
N LEU A 631 -7.06 1.73 8.82
CA LEU A 631 -7.46 1.73 10.22
C LEU A 631 -6.22 1.64 11.11
N THR A 632 -6.15 2.51 12.11
CA THR A 632 -5.20 2.50 13.22
C THR A 632 -6.00 2.54 14.51
N ALA A 633 -5.60 1.75 15.49
CA ALA A 633 -6.12 1.85 16.85
C ALA A 633 -5.00 2.28 17.78
N HIS A 634 -5.29 3.26 18.63
CA HIS A 634 -4.31 3.86 19.54
C HIS A 634 -5.02 4.48 20.75
N GLY A 635 -4.28 4.64 21.84
CA GLY A 635 -4.82 5.22 23.07
C GLY A 635 -3.72 5.54 24.08
N TYR A 636 -4.12 6.20 25.16
CA TYR A 636 -3.23 6.64 26.22
C TYR A 636 -3.94 6.79 27.57
N ASP A 637 -3.15 6.74 28.64
CA ASP A 637 -3.52 7.18 29.99
C ASP A 637 -2.32 7.94 30.58
N GLN A 638 -2.33 8.24 31.87
CA GLN A 638 -1.22 8.87 32.58
C GLN A 638 0.08 8.05 32.44
N TYR A 639 1.05 8.58 31.70
CA TYR A 639 2.36 7.96 31.41
C TYR A 639 2.30 6.54 30.81
N VAL A 640 1.38 6.29 29.87
CA VAL A 640 1.35 5.03 29.11
C VAL A 640 0.56 5.20 27.82
N SER A 641 1.00 4.56 26.74
CA SER A 641 0.40 4.64 25.40
C SER A 641 0.26 3.25 24.76
N TYR A 642 -0.42 3.17 23.61
CA TYR A 642 -0.24 2.08 22.63
C TYR A 642 -0.63 2.58 21.24
N ALA A 643 -0.08 1.98 20.20
CA ALA A 643 -0.56 2.17 18.82
C ALA A 643 -0.30 0.91 17.98
N TYR A 644 -1.27 0.49 17.17
CA TYR A 644 -1.07 -0.61 16.23
C TYR A 644 -1.98 -0.48 14.99
N PRO A 645 -1.60 -1.06 13.84
CA PRO A 645 -2.45 -1.08 12.65
C PRO A 645 -3.70 -1.95 12.89
N GLY A 646 -4.89 -1.46 12.59
CA GLY A 646 -6.14 -2.20 12.79
C GLY A 646 -6.34 -3.42 11.86
N GLY A 647 -5.38 -3.66 10.96
CA GLY A 647 -5.35 -4.77 10.01
C GLY A 647 -4.85 -4.33 8.65
N LEU A 648 -4.46 -5.29 7.82
CA LEU A 648 -4.01 -5.06 6.45
C LEU A 648 -4.08 -6.35 5.62
N SER A 649 -4.20 -6.22 4.30
CA SER A 649 -4.39 -7.36 3.38
C SER A 649 -3.13 -8.17 3.04
N LEU A 650 -1.94 -7.65 3.37
CA LEU A 650 -0.63 -8.30 3.17
C LEU A 650 -0.42 -8.89 1.77
N GLU A 651 -0.97 -8.25 0.73
CA GLU A 651 -0.76 -8.69 -0.64
C GLU A 651 0.63 -8.28 -1.11
N ALA A 652 1.47 -9.25 -1.49
CA ALA A 652 2.74 -9.03 -2.17
C ALA A 652 2.55 -8.36 -3.55
N ARG A 653 3.61 -7.74 -4.07
CA ARG A 653 3.62 -7.01 -5.35
C ARG A 653 3.62 -7.89 -6.60
#